data_AF-A0A1G7I2Q3-F1
#
_entry.id   AF-A0A1G7I2Q3-F1
#
_cell.length_a   1.000
_cell.length_b   1.000
_cell.length_c   1.000
_cell.angle_alpha   90.00
_cell.angle_beta   90.00
_cell.angle_gamma   90.00
#
_symmetry.space_group_name_H-M   'P 1'
#
loop_
_entity.id
_entity.type
_entity.pdbx_description
1 polymer ?
#
loop_
_entity_poly.entity_id
_entity_poly.type
_entity_poly.pdbx_seq_one_letter_code
_entity_poly.pdbx_strand_id
1 'polypeptide(L)'
;MQRRYVVGIVALCAAILTIPLLWAPDRHPEPRGMTTAAHEESMKKQILNQDVTRTSRMFAIDSRRDLEDALANWGAKTHAQKQDTVQQFMKSHPHFVYMKWVEGGSTAWEKGNVPKDERWDANKQLESYVRTATMNVTKQQSYSSPEVLVNGKSHMVIGIASPQSQQGIVAIVNQDVIQTVRKHQQKNLRLVPYPPESKYRVKSVDSNSMRDVKVQDGEDNAGTSHYYENEIVVRFRSDPDSIQLQRMMRDTGCAHPRKLGYTYVFRSHKMSVKQLTSYFKQFNPIYSEPHFLYMTNEKPSLVPSTPSSQARPKTLNEPTQGDAAEEPNDALYKAYQWNLPNIHTNRGWMTSKGAKDVIVAVVDTGVDSNHRDLQGKLLKGYNVFDKNQPPKDEVGHGTHVAGIIGATVNNGEGIAGITWYNPILPVKALDNNGSGTSYSVAEGIIWATDNGAKVINMSLGNYVDGAFLHDAVKYAYDRDVVLIAATGNDNTRRPGYPAAYPEVFAVSATDANQKRASFSNYGNYVDVVAPGTSIASTYPNNQYAALSGTSMACPHVSALAALIRSVNPSLKNTEVYDIMRQSVVDLGTPGKDMYYGYGEIDVAQALSLAEQGSTSLSLLPQNIAREIKRTIAQYVKRPSTPSSIIPASQP
;
A
#
# COMPACT_ATOMS: atom_id res chain seq x y z
N MET A 1 12.33 -78.65 34.49
CA MET A 1 11.23 -78.38 35.43
C MET A 1 11.33 -76.96 35.95
N GLN A 2 10.18 -76.35 36.16
CA GLN A 2 9.81 -75.02 36.67
C GLN A 2 10.77 -74.20 37.58
N ARG A 3 10.63 -72.87 37.39
CA ARG A 3 10.47 -71.76 38.37
C ARG A 3 11.68 -71.20 39.17
N ARG A 4 11.96 -69.92 38.85
CA ARG A 4 11.90 -68.67 39.66
C ARG A 4 12.94 -68.38 40.78
N TYR A 5 13.14 -67.05 40.93
CA TYR A 5 13.61 -66.22 42.08
C TYR A 5 15.14 -65.98 42.15
N VAL A 6 15.71 -64.83 42.55
CA VAL A 6 15.33 -63.41 42.80
C VAL A 6 16.64 -62.70 43.24
N VAL A 7 16.83 -61.41 42.91
CA VAL A 7 17.61 -60.34 43.63
C VAL A 7 19.11 -60.61 43.97
N GLY A 8 20.11 -59.73 43.84
CA GLY A 8 20.26 -58.31 43.52
C GLY A 8 21.70 -57.85 43.87
N ILE A 9 22.04 -56.60 43.51
CA ILE A 9 23.01 -55.68 44.16
C ILE A 9 24.53 -55.99 43.95
N VAL A 10 25.23 -55.33 43.00
CA VAL A 10 26.04 -54.06 43.06
C VAL A 10 27.52 -54.26 43.42
N ALA A 11 28.37 -53.45 42.75
CA ALA A 11 29.79 -53.11 42.98
C ALA A 11 30.82 -53.88 42.10
N LEU A 12 31.83 -53.30 41.46
CA LEU A 12 32.38 -51.94 41.49
C LEU A 12 33.32 -51.74 40.27
N CYS A 13 33.21 -50.56 39.63
CA CYS A 13 34.23 -49.69 39.04
C CYS A 13 35.43 -50.22 38.20
N ALA A 14 35.53 -49.69 36.97
CA ALA A 14 36.76 -49.03 36.49
C ALA A 14 36.47 -47.84 35.54
N ALA A 15 36.93 -46.65 35.96
CA ALA A 15 37.26 -45.40 35.25
C ALA A 15 36.27 -44.81 34.22
N ILE A 16 35.50 -43.76 34.53
CA ILE A 16 35.87 -42.32 34.59
C ILE A 16 36.47 -41.77 33.29
N LEU A 17 35.66 -41.02 32.54
CA LEU A 17 35.99 -39.66 32.04
C LEU A 17 34.69 -38.91 31.62
N THR A 18 34.24 -38.06 32.55
CA THR A 18 33.59 -36.73 32.39
C THR A 18 32.36 -36.51 31.49
N ILE A 19 31.27 -36.07 32.13
CA ILE A 19 30.04 -35.47 31.60
C ILE A 19 30.28 -33.97 31.26
N PRO A 20 29.54 -33.38 30.30
CA PRO A 20 28.62 -32.31 30.68
C PRO A 20 27.17 -32.58 30.22
N LEU A 21 26.25 -32.25 31.13
CA LEU A 21 24.81 -32.26 30.97
C LEU A 21 24.35 -31.22 29.92
N LEU A 22 23.20 -31.52 29.30
CA LEU A 22 22.14 -30.60 28.85
C LEU A 22 22.45 -29.64 27.69
N TRP A 23 21.91 -29.98 26.51
CA TRP A 23 21.04 -29.15 25.64
C TRP A 23 20.95 -29.80 24.26
N ALA A 24 19.91 -30.62 24.06
CA ALA A 24 19.48 -30.97 22.72
C ALA A 24 18.52 -29.87 22.25
N PRO A 25 18.81 -29.13 21.16
CA PRO A 25 17.82 -28.22 20.61
C PRO A 25 16.67 -29.05 20.02
N ASP A 26 15.44 -28.68 20.39
CA ASP A 26 14.20 -29.18 19.81
C ASP A 26 14.29 -29.16 18.28
N ARG A 27 14.41 -30.35 17.68
CA ARG A 27 14.26 -30.52 16.24
C ARG A 27 12.78 -30.55 15.92
N HIS A 28 12.18 -29.37 15.80
CA HIS A 28 10.93 -29.25 15.07
C HIS A 28 11.17 -29.73 13.63
N PRO A 29 10.32 -30.61 13.08
CA PRO A 29 10.40 -30.95 11.67
C PRO A 29 10.07 -29.69 10.86
N GLU A 30 11.06 -29.14 10.17
CA GLU A 30 10.79 -28.09 9.18
C GLU A 30 9.78 -28.62 8.15
N PRO A 31 8.76 -27.84 7.78
CA PRO A 31 7.90 -28.20 6.67
C PRO A 31 8.77 -28.32 5.42
N ARG A 32 8.98 -29.55 4.96
CA ARG A 32 9.64 -29.87 3.70
C ARG A 32 8.90 -29.16 2.57
N GLY A 33 9.57 -28.16 2.00
CA GLY A 33 9.14 -27.50 0.78
C GLY A 33 9.93 -26.23 0.53
N MET A 34 11.25 -26.33 0.30
CA MET A 34 11.91 -25.30 -0.51
C MET A 34 11.22 -25.35 -1.87
N THR A 35 10.31 -24.41 -2.11
CA THR A 35 9.72 -24.16 -3.42
C THR A 35 10.88 -23.82 -4.35
N THR A 36 11.06 -24.55 -5.44
CA THR A 36 12.08 -24.20 -6.42
C THR A 36 11.78 -22.81 -7.01
N ALA A 37 12.81 -22.08 -7.46
CA ALA A 37 12.64 -20.79 -8.15
C ALA A 37 11.54 -20.81 -9.22
N ALA A 38 11.50 -21.89 -10.02
CA ALA A 38 10.49 -22.11 -11.05
C ALA A 38 9.07 -22.28 -10.48
N HIS A 39 8.93 -22.94 -9.33
CA HIS A 39 7.64 -23.08 -8.66
C HIS A 39 7.18 -21.75 -8.06
N GLU A 40 8.08 -20.98 -7.45
CA GLU A 40 7.78 -19.64 -6.93
C GLU A 40 7.39 -18.67 -8.05
N GLU A 41 8.14 -18.63 -9.16
CA GLU A 41 7.83 -17.82 -10.33
C GLU A 41 6.46 -18.20 -10.92
N SER A 42 6.15 -19.49 -11.00
CA SER A 42 4.84 -19.98 -11.46
C SER A 42 3.70 -19.48 -10.57
N MET A 43 3.83 -19.58 -9.24
CA MET A 43 2.84 -19.06 -8.30
C MET A 43 2.67 -17.54 -8.44
N LYS A 44 3.77 -16.79 -8.55
CA LYS A 44 3.73 -15.32 -8.75
C LYS A 44 3.05 -14.95 -10.07
N LYS A 45 3.28 -15.70 -11.16
CA LYS A 45 2.58 -15.51 -12.44
C LYS A 45 1.09 -15.81 -12.34
N GLN A 46 0.70 -16.82 -11.56
CA GLN A 46 -0.73 -17.10 -11.31
C GLN A 46 -1.39 -15.93 -10.57
N ILE A 47 -0.75 -15.39 -9.54
CA ILE A 47 -1.23 -14.22 -8.80
C ILE A 47 -1.36 -12.99 -9.73
N LEU A 48 -0.32 -12.70 -10.53
CA LEU A 48 -0.37 -11.64 -11.54
C LEU A 48 -1.58 -11.78 -12.48
N ASN A 49 -1.83 -12.99 -12.99
CA ASN A 49 -2.96 -13.25 -13.87
C ASN A 49 -4.31 -13.08 -13.17
N GLN A 50 -4.40 -13.46 -11.88
CA GLN A 50 -5.59 -13.23 -11.06
C GLN A 50 -5.85 -11.74 -10.87
N ASP A 51 -4.84 -10.94 -10.56
CA ASP A 51 -4.92 -9.49 -10.36
C ASP A 51 -5.39 -8.78 -11.62
N VAL A 52 -4.77 -9.10 -12.76
CA VAL A 52 -5.16 -8.58 -14.09
C VAL A 52 -6.61 -8.96 -14.43
N THR A 53 -7.00 -10.20 -14.18
CA THR A 53 -8.37 -10.68 -14.46
C THR A 53 -9.39 -10.00 -13.56
N ARG A 54 -9.11 -9.85 -12.27
CA ARG A 54 -10.01 -9.16 -11.33
C ARG A 54 -10.13 -7.68 -11.69
N THR A 55 -9.02 -7.01 -11.98
CA THR A 55 -9.00 -5.61 -12.45
C THR A 55 -9.87 -5.44 -13.69
N SER A 56 -9.73 -6.31 -14.70
CA SER A 56 -10.56 -6.25 -15.91
C SER A 56 -12.06 -6.36 -15.61
N ARG A 57 -12.46 -7.27 -14.71
CA ARG A 57 -13.87 -7.44 -14.33
C ARG A 57 -14.40 -6.27 -13.50
N MET A 58 -13.62 -5.77 -12.54
CA MET A 58 -13.95 -4.59 -11.75
C MET A 58 -14.15 -3.38 -12.65
N PHE A 59 -13.22 -3.15 -13.58
CA PHE A 59 -13.31 -2.08 -14.57
C PHE A 59 -14.60 -2.16 -15.40
N ALA A 60 -14.98 -3.36 -15.85
CA ALA A 60 -16.21 -3.53 -16.63
C ALA A 60 -17.49 -3.26 -15.81
N ILE A 61 -17.53 -3.71 -14.55
CA ILE A 61 -18.65 -3.44 -13.62
C ILE A 61 -18.77 -1.95 -13.33
N ASP A 62 -17.65 -1.32 -12.99
CA ASP A 62 -17.55 0.10 -12.67
C ASP A 62 -17.93 0.98 -13.87
N SER A 63 -17.37 0.69 -15.05
CA SER A 63 -17.70 1.41 -16.29
C SER A 63 -19.17 1.28 -16.65
N ARG A 64 -19.76 0.10 -16.47
CA ARG A 64 -21.19 -0.12 -16.71
C ARG A 64 -22.03 0.72 -15.75
N ARG A 65 -21.70 0.70 -14.47
CA ARG A 65 -22.42 1.43 -13.44
C ARG A 65 -22.33 2.94 -13.64
N ASP A 66 -21.16 3.46 -14.01
CA ASP A 66 -20.97 4.87 -14.38
C ASP A 66 -21.90 5.29 -15.53
N LEU A 67 -22.10 4.41 -16.52
CA LEU A 67 -23.03 4.66 -17.62
C LEU A 67 -24.50 4.55 -17.18
N GLU A 68 -24.83 3.67 -16.25
CA GLU A 68 -26.18 3.56 -15.67
C GLU A 68 -26.53 4.81 -14.84
N ASP A 69 -25.62 5.26 -13.98
CA ASP A 69 -25.76 6.49 -13.19
C ASP A 69 -25.83 7.72 -14.10
N ALA A 70 -25.00 7.76 -15.14
CA ALA A 70 -25.06 8.77 -16.18
C ALA A 70 -26.43 8.78 -16.88
N LEU A 71 -26.94 7.63 -17.31
CA LEU A 71 -28.22 7.53 -18.00
C LEU A 71 -29.38 7.99 -17.13
N ALA A 72 -29.41 7.57 -15.86
CA ALA A 72 -30.42 7.97 -14.88
C ALA A 72 -30.41 9.48 -14.62
N ASN A 73 -29.22 10.07 -14.42
CA ASN A 73 -29.08 11.49 -14.08
C ASN A 73 -29.19 12.43 -15.28
N TRP A 74 -28.73 11.99 -16.45
CA TRP A 74 -28.68 12.84 -17.65
C TRP A 74 -29.97 12.78 -18.45
N GLY A 75 -30.69 11.66 -18.41
CA GLY A 75 -31.94 11.46 -19.17
C GLY A 75 -32.97 12.56 -18.95
N ALA A 76 -33.07 13.06 -17.71
CA ALA A 76 -33.99 14.13 -17.29
C ALA A 76 -33.55 15.56 -17.69
N LYS A 77 -32.32 15.75 -18.17
CA LYS A 77 -31.77 17.08 -18.50
C LYS A 77 -32.11 17.52 -19.93
N THR A 78 -32.05 18.84 -20.20
CA THR A 78 -32.18 19.38 -21.57
C THR A 78 -30.98 18.98 -22.45
N HIS A 79 -31.11 19.11 -23.77
CA HIS A 79 -30.04 18.71 -24.70
C HIS A 79 -28.72 19.45 -24.45
N ALA A 80 -28.75 20.77 -24.18
CA ALA A 80 -27.55 21.56 -23.87
C ALA A 80 -26.90 21.11 -22.55
N GLN A 81 -27.70 20.87 -21.52
CA GLN A 81 -27.21 20.38 -20.22
C GLN A 81 -26.62 18.97 -20.32
N LYS A 82 -27.15 18.12 -21.21
CA LYS A 82 -26.61 16.78 -21.49
C LYS A 82 -25.19 16.88 -22.07
N GLN A 83 -24.97 17.78 -23.04
CA GLN A 83 -23.64 17.97 -23.64
C GLN A 83 -22.58 18.41 -22.62
N ASP A 84 -22.90 19.39 -21.76
CA ASP A 84 -21.98 19.85 -20.71
C ASP A 84 -21.70 18.76 -19.67
N THR A 85 -22.73 18.02 -19.26
CA THR A 85 -22.59 16.96 -18.25
C THR A 85 -21.69 15.83 -18.76
N VAL A 86 -21.85 15.43 -20.03
CA VAL A 86 -20.98 14.41 -20.67
C VAL A 86 -19.55 14.90 -20.76
N GLN A 87 -19.33 16.17 -21.11
CA GLN A 87 -17.99 16.73 -21.19
C GLN A 87 -17.28 16.73 -19.83
N GLN A 88 -18.01 17.04 -18.75
CA GLN A 88 -17.49 16.92 -17.39
C GLN A 88 -17.21 15.46 -17.01
N PHE A 89 -18.11 14.54 -17.35
CA PHE A 89 -17.96 13.12 -17.10
C PHE A 89 -16.74 12.52 -17.81
N MET A 90 -16.55 12.77 -19.10
CA MET A 90 -15.37 12.28 -19.84
C MET A 90 -14.07 12.93 -19.35
N LYS A 91 -14.14 14.15 -18.77
CA LYS A 91 -12.98 14.80 -18.13
C LYS A 91 -12.61 14.13 -16.81
N SER A 92 -13.58 13.72 -16.00
CA SER A 92 -13.34 13.00 -14.74
C SER A 92 -13.04 11.51 -14.96
N HIS A 93 -13.50 10.92 -16.07
CA HIS A 93 -13.28 9.53 -16.44
C HIS A 93 -12.58 9.45 -17.81
N PRO A 94 -11.27 9.77 -17.89
CA PRO A 94 -10.55 9.87 -19.15
C PRO A 94 -10.42 8.54 -19.91
N HIS A 95 -10.84 7.43 -19.30
CA HIS A 95 -10.94 6.14 -19.95
C HIS A 95 -12.17 6.00 -20.86
N PHE A 96 -13.19 6.85 -20.74
CA PHE A 96 -14.27 6.96 -21.72
C PHE A 96 -13.81 7.86 -22.88
N VAL A 97 -13.45 7.25 -24.02
CA VAL A 97 -12.84 7.96 -25.16
C VAL A 97 -13.86 8.36 -26.23
N TYR A 98 -15.01 7.70 -26.23
CA TYR A 98 -16.16 8.01 -27.09
C TYR A 98 -17.45 7.70 -26.34
N MET A 99 -18.45 8.56 -26.50
CA MET A 99 -19.79 8.36 -25.96
C MET A 99 -20.84 8.82 -26.96
N LYS A 100 -21.95 8.08 -27.01
CA LYS A 100 -23.07 8.30 -27.91
C LYS A 100 -24.37 8.10 -27.15
N TRP A 101 -25.27 9.06 -27.28
CA TRP A 101 -26.63 8.95 -26.77
C TRP A 101 -27.59 8.51 -27.86
N VAL A 102 -28.41 7.52 -27.55
CA VAL A 102 -29.42 6.95 -28.44
C VAL A 102 -30.79 7.31 -27.89
N GLU A 103 -31.68 7.80 -28.75
CA GLU A 103 -33.07 8.13 -28.41
C GLU A 103 -33.99 7.79 -29.59
N GLY A 104 -35.06 7.03 -29.33
CA GLY A 104 -36.03 6.65 -30.37
C GLY A 104 -35.40 5.89 -31.54
N GLY A 105 -34.33 5.14 -31.29
CA GLY A 105 -33.57 4.40 -32.30
C GLY A 105 -32.62 5.23 -33.17
N SER A 106 -32.49 6.53 -32.91
CA SER A 106 -31.58 7.44 -33.62
C SER A 106 -30.48 7.97 -32.69
N THR A 107 -29.37 8.42 -33.29
CA THR A 107 -28.32 9.14 -32.56
C THR A 107 -28.83 10.52 -32.17
N ALA A 108 -28.98 10.80 -30.87
CA ALA A 108 -29.31 12.15 -30.42
C ALA A 108 -28.06 13.06 -30.40
N TRP A 109 -26.93 12.53 -29.93
CA TRP A 109 -25.62 13.20 -29.98
C TRP A 109 -24.49 12.19 -29.79
N GLU A 110 -23.26 12.60 -30.15
CA GLU A 110 -22.02 11.88 -29.86
C GLU A 110 -20.88 12.83 -29.47
N LYS A 111 -19.91 12.34 -28.68
CA LYS A 111 -18.75 13.08 -28.20
C LYS A 111 -17.53 12.16 -28.16
N GLY A 112 -16.36 12.73 -28.43
CA GLY A 112 -15.11 11.99 -28.53
C GLY A 112 -14.91 11.41 -29.93
N ASN A 113 -13.86 10.63 -30.10
CA ASN A 113 -13.53 10.01 -31.39
C ASN A 113 -13.43 8.50 -31.20
N VAL A 114 -13.98 7.75 -32.16
CA VAL A 114 -13.68 6.31 -32.26
C VAL A 114 -12.17 6.18 -32.50
N PRO A 115 -11.42 5.49 -31.60
CA PRO A 115 -10.00 5.26 -31.78
C PRO A 115 -9.68 4.64 -33.14
N LYS A 116 -8.59 5.10 -33.77
CA LYS A 116 -8.12 4.60 -35.07
C LYS A 116 -6.75 3.94 -34.94
N ASP A 117 -6.62 2.75 -35.50
CA ASP A 117 -5.39 1.97 -35.68
C ASP A 117 -4.90 2.11 -37.13
N GLU A 118 -3.60 1.89 -37.36
CA GLU A 118 -3.07 1.72 -38.72
C GLU A 118 -3.67 0.47 -39.41
N ARG A 119 -4.03 -0.55 -38.62
CA ARG A 119 -4.66 -1.77 -39.09
C ARG A 119 -6.15 -1.53 -39.36
N TRP A 120 -6.54 -1.71 -40.63
CA TRP A 120 -7.90 -1.44 -41.10
C TRP A 120 -8.97 -2.36 -40.49
N ASP A 121 -8.60 -3.58 -40.12
CA ASP A 121 -9.47 -4.60 -39.53
C ASP A 121 -9.91 -4.23 -38.11
N ALA A 122 -8.97 -3.75 -37.28
CA ALA A 122 -9.24 -3.27 -35.92
C ALA A 122 -10.24 -2.10 -35.93
N ASN A 123 -10.08 -1.15 -36.87
CA ASN A 123 -11.00 -0.04 -37.05
C ASN A 123 -12.42 -0.52 -37.39
N LYS A 124 -12.54 -1.40 -38.39
CA LYS A 124 -13.84 -1.95 -38.79
C LYS A 124 -14.50 -2.76 -37.67
N GLN A 125 -13.71 -3.47 -36.87
CA GLN A 125 -14.22 -4.25 -35.74
C GLN A 125 -14.81 -3.34 -34.67
N LEU A 126 -14.10 -2.28 -34.28
CA LEU A 126 -14.59 -1.34 -33.27
C LEU A 126 -15.86 -0.61 -33.73
N GLU A 127 -15.89 -0.14 -34.98
CA GLU A 127 -17.10 0.44 -35.57
C GLU A 127 -18.27 -0.56 -35.63
N SER A 128 -17.99 -1.83 -35.94
CA SER A 128 -18.99 -2.89 -35.94
C SER A 128 -19.59 -3.12 -34.56
N TYR A 129 -18.77 -3.08 -33.51
CA TYR A 129 -19.24 -3.18 -32.14
C TYR A 129 -20.04 -1.95 -31.70
N VAL A 130 -19.68 -0.74 -32.11
CA VAL A 130 -20.50 0.47 -31.86
C VAL A 130 -21.87 0.34 -32.54
N ARG A 131 -21.93 -0.14 -33.79
CA ARG A 131 -23.20 -0.40 -34.48
C ARG A 131 -24.03 -1.46 -33.77
N THR A 132 -23.40 -2.55 -33.35
CA THR A 132 -24.06 -3.65 -32.61
C THR A 132 -24.60 -3.17 -31.26
N ALA A 133 -23.81 -2.41 -30.52
CA ALA A 133 -24.22 -1.81 -29.25
C ALA A 133 -25.42 -0.88 -29.46
N THR A 134 -25.38 -0.02 -30.48
CA THR A 134 -26.50 0.87 -30.84
C THR A 134 -27.77 0.07 -31.12
N MET A 135 -27.69 -0.99 -31.92
CA MET A 135 -28.86 -1.84 -32.23
C MET A 135 -29.44 -2.53 -30.99
N ASN A 136 -28.59 -3.01 -30.08
CA ASN A 136 -29.04 -3.62 -28.83
C ASN A 136 -29.71 -2.59 -27.92
N VAL A 137 -29.10 -1.41 -27.76
CA VAL A 137 -29.68 -0.33 -26.96
C VAL A 137 -31.04 0.11 -27.49
N THR A 138 -31.20 0.24 -28.81
CA THR A 138 -32.51 0.52 -29.45
C THR A 138 -33.55 -0.57 -29.16
N LYS A 139 -33.13 -1.83 -29.01
CA LYS A 139 -33.99 -2.96 -28.62
C LYS A 139 -34.20 -3.06 -27.10
N GLN A 140 -33.80 -2.05 -26.32
CA GLN A 140 -33.84 -2.06 -24.86
C GLN A 140 -33.00 -3.18 -24.23
N GLN A 141 -31.87 -3.50 -24.86
CA GLN A 141 -30.93 -4.53 -24.42
C GLN A 141 -29.55 -3.92 -24.17
N SER A 142 -28.89 -4.36 -23.10
CA SER A 142 -27.49 -3.99 -22.85
C SER A 142 -26.54 -4.83 -23.71
N TYR A 143 -25.37 -4.28 -24.03
CA TYR A 143 -24.34 -4.94 -24.81
C TYR A 143 -22.95 -4.66 -24.25
N SER A 144 -22.06 -5.65 -24.34
CA SER A 144 -20.63 -5.48 -24.11
C SER A 144 -19.86 -6.25 -25.18
N SER A 145 -18.92 -5.59 -25.84
CA SER A 145 -18.08 -6.26 -26.83
C SER A 145 -16.95 -7.07 -26.18
N PRO A 146 -16.36 -8.03 -26.91
CA PRO A 146 -15.00 -8.47 -26.65
C PRO A 146 -13.99 -7.32 -26.72
N GLU A 147 -12.79 -7.54 -26.19
CA GLU A 147 -11.65 -6.63 -26.28
C GLU A 147 -11.17 -6.44 -27.73
N VAL A 148 -10.83 -5.20 -28.08
CA VAL A 148 -10.16 -4.81 -29.33
C VAL A 148 -8.90 -4.02 -29.02
N LEU A 149 -7.77 -4.47 -29.55
CA LEU A 149 -6.51 -3.73 -29.44
C LEU A 149 -6.43 -2.66 -30.54
N VAL A 150 -6.29 -1.40 -30.14
CA VAL A 150 -6.10 -0.24 -31.02
C VAL A 150 -4.87 0.55 -30.55
N ASN A 151 -3.85 0.69 -31.40
CA ASN A 151 -2.56 1.32 -31.11
C ASN A 151 -1.90 0.79 -29.82
N GLY A 152 -1.95 -0.53 -29.62
CA GLY A 152 -1.41 -1.20 -28.43
C GLY A 152 -2.23 -0.97 -27.14
N LYS A 153 -3.36 -0.26 -27.21
CA LYS A 153 -4.28 -0.05 -26.08
C LYS A 153 -5.54 -0.88 -26.25
N SER A 154 -5.95 -1.46 -25.13
CA SER A 154 -7.16 -2.28 -25.04
C SER A 154 -8.41 -1.41 -25.02
N HIS A 155 -9.40 -1.73 -25.84
CA HIS A 155 -10.68 -1.03 -25.87
C HIS A 155 -11.84 -2.02 -25.87
N MET A 156 -12.97 -1.60 -25.31
CA MET A 156 -14.24 -2.32 -25.40
C MET A 156 -15.39 -1.34 -25.64
N VAL A 157 -16.48 -1.83 -26.23
CA VAL A 157 -17.72 -1.08 -26.44
C VAL A 157 -18.77 -1.55 -25.44
N ILE A 158 -19.36 -0.62 -24.71
CA ILE A 158 -20.45 -0.88 -23.77
C ILE A 158 -21.70 -0.13 -24.26
N GLY A 159 -22.84 -0.82 -24.29
CA GLY A 159 -24.15 -0.24 -24.55
C GLY A 159 -25.08 -0.48 -23.36
N ILE A 160 -25.64 0.58 -22.79
CA ILE A 160 -26.61 0.53 -21.70
C ILE A 160 -27.93 1.16 -22.17
N ALA A 161 -29.03 0.45 -21.94
CA ALA A 161 -30.38 0.91 -22.27
C ALA A 161 -31.13 1.32 -20.98
N SER A 162 -31.99 2.31 -21.10
CA SER A 162 -32.78 2.82 -19.98
C SER A 162 -33.94 1.88 -19.69
N PRO A 163 -34.10 1.36 -18.45
CA PRO A 163 -35.24 0.51 -18.13
C PRO A 163 -36.58 1.24 -18.22
N GLN A 164 -36.58 2.58 -18.17
CA GLN A 164 -37.79 3.40 -18.08
C GLN A 164 -38.12 4.19 -19.36
N SER A 165 -37.22 4.22 -20.36
CA SER A 165 -37.41 5.05 -21.55
C SER A 165 -36.74 4.45 -22.80
N GLN A 166 -37.11 4.96 -23.98
CA GLN A 166 -36.48 4.55 -25.26
C GLN A 166 -35.10 5.18 -25.49
N GLN A 167 -34.35 5.43 -24.40
CA GLN A 167 -33.05 6.08 -24.41
C GLN A 167 -31.94 5.11 -24.00
N GLY A 168 -30.71 5.43 -24.34
CA GLY A 168 -29.54 4.72 -23.83
C GLY A 168 -28.22 5.35 -24.24
N ILE A 169 -27.13 4.75 -23.76
CA ILE A 169 -25.77 5.22 -23.98
C ILE A 169 -24.96 4.09 -24.62
N VAL A 170 -24.17 4.43 -25.63
CA VAL A 170 -23.09 3.58 -26.17
C VAL A 170 -21.77 4.30 -25.91
N ALA A 171 -20.78 3.61 -25.37
CA ALA A 171 -19.47 4.17 -25.08
C ALA A 171 -18.34 3.24 -25.54
N ILE A 172 -17.21 3.83 -25.90
CA ILE A 172 -15.94 3.12 -26.05
C ILE A 172 -15.09 3.46 -24.83
N VAL A 173 -14.66 2.44 -24.11
CA VAL A 173 -13.80 2.58 -22.94
C VAL A 173 -12.43 1.97 -23.21
N ASN A 174 -11.40 2.69 -22.78
CA ASN A 174 -10.00 2.30 -22.84
C ASN A 174 -9.61 1.55 -21.56
N GLN A 175 -9.18 0.31 -21.69
CA GLN A 175 -8.82 -0.59 -20.59
C GLN A 175 -7.30 -0.64 -20.33
N ASP A 176 -6.54 0.40 -20.68
CA ASP A 176 -5.08 0.48 -20.47
C ASP A 176 -4.67 0.27 -18.99
N VAL A 177 -5.59 0.51 -18.05
CA VAL A 177 -5.40 0.17 -16.62
C VAL A 177 -4.97 -1.28 -16.40
N ILE A 178 -5.46 -2.22 -17.21
CA ILE A 178 -5.10 -3.64 -17.15
C ILE A 178 -3.61 -3.83 -17.45
N GLN A 179 -3.08 -3.11 -18.43
CA GLN A 179 -1.66 -3.16 -18.81
C GLN A 179 -0.80 -2.46 -17.76
N THR A 180 -1.26 -1.34 -17.22
CA THR A 180 -0.60 -0.63 -16.13
C THR A 180 -0.51 -1.51 -14.88
N VAL A 181 -1.60 -2.16 -14.47
CA VAL A 181 -1.62 -3.12 -13.36
C VAL A 181 -0.70 -4.31 -13.64
N ARG A 182 -0.71 -4.87 -14.85
CA ARG A 182 0.20 -5.97 -15.21
C ARG A 182 1.66 -5.58 -15.00
N LYS A 183 2.08 -4.43 -15.54
CA LYS A 183 3.44 -3.92 -15.39
C LYS A 183 3.79 -3.68 -13.93
N HIS A 184 2.88 -3.05 -13.19
CA HIS A 184 3.02 -2.77 -11.76
C HIS A 184 3.15 -4.06 -10.93
N GLN A 185 2.38 -5.11 -11.23
CA GLN A 185 2.43 -6.37 -10.48
C GLN A 185 3.61 -7.27 -10.86
N GLN A 186 4.03 -7.31 -12.13
CA GLN A 186 5.28 -8.00 -12.53
C GLN A 186 6.48 -7.51 -11.73
N LYS A 187 6.48 -6.22 -11.50
CA LYS A 187 7.43 -5.43 -10.74
C LYS A 187 7.32 -5.70 -9.23
N ASN A 188 6.13 -5.51 -8.65
CA ASN A 188 5.89 -5.70 -7.21
C ASN A 188 6.12 -7.14 -6.74
N LEU A 189 5.78 -8.12 -7.58
CA LEU A 189 5.95 -9.55 -7.30
C LEU A 189 7.34 -10.10 -7.70
N ARG A 190 8.28 -9.24 -8.11
CA ARG A 190 9.66 -9.64 -8.44
C ARG A 190 9.77 -10.63 -9.62
N LEU A 191 8.83 -10.57 -10.56
CA LEU A 191 8.83 -11.41 -11.78
C LEU A 191 9.79 -10.89 -12.86
N VAL A 192 10.24 -9.65 -12.75
CA VAL A 192 11.28 -9.08 -13.60
C VAL A 192 12.45 -8.62 -12.72
N PRO A 193 13.71 -8.95 -13.08
CA PRO A 193 14.87 -8.45 -12.37
C PRO A 193 14.93 -6.92 -12.50
N TYR A 194 15.49 -6.25 -11.49
CA TYR A 194 15.69 -4.80 -11.57
C TYR A 194 16.52 -4.49 -12.82
N PRO A 195 16.04 -3.66 -13.76
CA PRO A 195 16.88 -3.26 -14.87
C PRO A 195 18.06 -2.44 -14.32
N PRO A 196 19.25 -2.55 -14.93
CA PRO A 196 20.22 -1.47 -14.84
C PRO A 196 19.60 -0.26 -15.56
N GLU A 197 18.99 0.65 -14.81
CA GLU A 197 18.37 1.84 -15.39
C GLU A 197 19.44 2.69 -16.09
N SER A 198 19.20 3.02 -17.37
CA SER A 198 20.13 3.64 -18.32
C SER A 198 20.62 5.06 -17.99
N LYS A 199 20.40 5.53 -16.76
CA LYS A 199 20.93 6.78 -16.22
C LYS A 199 21.88 6.58 -15.02
N TYR A 200 22.02 5.36 -14.50
CA TYR A 200 22.72 5.10 -13.24
C TYR A 200 23.52 3.79 -13.29
N ARG A 201 24.75 3.79 -12.77
CA ARG A 201 25.49 2.54 -12.54
C ARG A 201 24.90 1.81 -11.32
N VAL A 202 23.84 1.06 -11.57
CA VAL A 202 23.23 0.14 -10.61
C VAL A 202 24.18 -1.04 -10.42
N LYS A 203 24.93 -1.06 -9.32
CA LYS A 203 25.70 -2.25 -8.91
C LYS A 203 24.95 -2.93 -7.78
N SER A 204 24.34 -4.07 -8.09
CA SER A 204 23.86 -5.03 -7.10
C SER A 204 25.03 -5.43 -6.22
N VAL A 205 25.00 -5.06 -4.95
CA VAL A 205 26.06 -5.38 -4.01
C VAL A 205 25.55 -6.27 -2.89
N ASP A 206 26.36 -7.25 -2.48
CA ASP A 206 26.18 -7.94 -1.20
C ASP A 206 26.27 -6.91 -0.06
N SER A 207 25.24 -6.83 0.78
CA SER A 207 25.09 -5.78 1.80
C SER A 207 26.15 -5.80 2.89
N ASN A 208 26.87 -6.93 3.05
CA ASN A 208 27.92 -7.08 4.06
C ASN A 208 29.32 -6.83 3.48
N SER A 209 29.50 -6.90 2.16
CA SER A 209 30.82 -6.87 1.52
C SER A 209 30.97 -5.89 0.36
N MET A 210 29.90 -5.24 -0.09
CA MET A 210 29.89 -4.30 -1.22
C MET A 210 30.42 -4.93 -2.53
N ARG A 211 30.39 -6.28 -2.66
CA ARG A 211 30.84 -7.01 -3.86
C ARG A 211 29.72 -7.10 -4.88
N ASP A 212 30.05 -6.84 -6.14
CA ASP A 212 29.11 -6.89 -7.27
C ASP A 212 28.50 -8.31 -7.44
N VAL A 213 27.18 -8.39 -7.58
CA VAL A 213 26.41 -9.61 -7.90
C VAL A 213 25.69 -9.39 -9.24
N LYS A 214 25.71 -10.39 -10.13
CA LYS A 214 24.94 -10.34 -11.39
C LYS A 214 23.58 -10.99 -11.16
N VAL A 215 22.53 -10.17 -11.05
CA VAL A 215 21.14 -10.62 -10.86
C VAL A 215 20.63 -11.23 -12.16
N GLN A 216 20.28 -12.51 -12.15
CA GLN A 216 19.73 -13.22 -13.31
C GLN A 216 18.23 -13.50 -13.17
N ASP A 217 17.71 -13.63 -11.93
CA ASP A 217 16.30 -13.91 -11.65
C ASP A 217 15.78 -13.23 -10.36
N GLY A 218 14.55 -13.58 -9.95
CA GLY A 218 13.86 -13.01 -8.78
C GLY A 218 14.49 -13.35 -7.43
N GLU A 219 15.22 -14.47 -7.32
CA GLU A 219 15.85 -14.93 -6.07
C GLU A 219 17.16 -14.18 -5.78
N ASP A 220 17.90 -13.80 -6.82
CA ASP A 220 19.10 -12.96 -6.71
C ASP A 220 18.83 -11.55 -6.14
N ASN A 221 17.57 -11.08 -6.21
CA ASN A 221 17.18 -9.77 -5.68
C ASN A 221 17.19 -9.72 -4.14
N ALA A 222 17.04 -10.87 -3.46
CA ALA A 222 17.05 -10.95 -2.00
C ALA A 222 18.41 -10.54 -1.38
N GLY A 223 19.46 -10.46 -2.20
CA GLY A 223 20.82 -10.08 -1.81
C GLY A 223 21.12 -8.57 -1.87
N THR A 224 20.28 -7.77 -2.53
CA THR A 224 20.76 -6.53 -3.17
C THR A 224 20.00 -5.28 -2.74
N SER A 225 20.74 -4.20 -2.49
CA SER A 225 20.21 -2.85 -2.24
C SER A 225 20.85 -1.85 -3.19
N HIS A 226 20.12 -0.79 -3.55
CA HIS A 226 20.57 0.22 -4.50
C HIS A 226 20.92 1.53 -3.77
N TYR A 227 21.93 2.27 -4.22
CA TYR A 227 22.35 3.57 -3.69
C TYR A 227 22.86 4.49 -4.79
N TYR A 228 22.91 5.81 -4.56
CA TYR A 228 23.51 6.75 -5.51
C TYR A 228 25.05 6.68 -5.51
N GLU A 229 25.67 6.43 -6.67
CA GLU A 229 27.14 6.36 -6.80
C GLU A 229 27.84 7.67 -6.40
N ASN A 230 27.14 8.80 -6.35
CA ASN A 230 27.73 10.12 -6.12
C ASN A 230 27.07 10.92 -4.99
N GLU A 231 26.33 10.26 -4.09
CA GLU A 231 25.70 10.93 -2.94
C GLU A 231 26.02 10.22 -1.62
N ILE A 232 26.17 11.02 -0.57
CA ILE A 232 26.37 10.54 0.80
C ILE A 232 25.49 11.29 1.78
N VAL A 233 25.01 10.57 2.79
CA VAL A 233 24.30 11.10 3.94
C VAL A 233 25.28 11.18 5.11
N VAL A 234 25.36 12.32 5.78
CA VAL A 234 26.32 12.58 6.86
C VAL A 234 25.61 13.25 8.02
N ARG A 235 25.62 12.61 9.19
CA ARG A 235 25.16 13.21 10.45
C ARG A 235 26.38 13.64 11.25
N PHE A 236 26.59 14.94 11.41
CA PHE A 236 27.70 15.46 12.20
C PHE A 236 27.37 15.41 13.69
N ARG A 237 28.41 15.39 14.54
CA ARG A 237 28.23 15.49 16.01
C ARG A 237 27.78 16.89 16.42
N SER A 238 28.24 17.90 15.69
CA SER A 238 27.83 19.29 15.78
C SER A 238 27.64 19.81 14.36
N ASP A 239 26.65 20.67 14.15
CA ASP A 239 26.40 21.26 12.83
C ASP A 239 27.66 21.98 12.32
N PRO A 240 28.10 21.72 11.06
CA PRO A 240 29.22 22.40 10.47
C PRO A 240 28.91 23.89 10.31
N ASP A 241 29.87 24.74 10.65
CA ASP A 241 29.77 26.17 10.40
C ASP A 241 29.82 26.48 8.89
N SER A 242 29.54 27.74 8.52
CA SER A 242 29.50 28.16 7.11
C SER A 242 30.82 27.95 6.38
N ILE A 243 31.96 28.09 7.07
CA ILE A 243 33.30 27.94 6.47
C ILE A 243 33.58 26.45 6.21
N GLN A 244 33.28 25.60 7.20
CA GLN A 244 33.38 24.15 7.08
C GLN A 244 32.49 23.63 5.95
N LEU A 245 31.25 24.12 5.87
CA LEU A 245 30.30 23.70 4.84
C LEU A 245 30.78 24.12 3.44
N GLN A 246 31.25 25.36 3.27
CA GLN A 246 31.81 25.83 1.99
C GLN A 246 33.06 25.04 1.58
N ARG A 247 33.89 24.63 2.54
CA ARG A 247 35.03 23.75 2.26
C ARG A 247 34.55 22.38 1.78
N MET A 248 33.61 21.76 2.49
CA MET A 248 33.03 20.47 2.10
C MET A 248 32.42 20.53 0.69
N MET A 249 31.68 21.60 0.38
CA MET A 249 31.10 21.84 -0.95
C MET A 249 32.16 21.89 -2.04
N ARG A 250 33.24 22.64 -1.82
CA ARG A 250 34.36 22.77 -2.76
C ARG A 250 35.07 21.45 -2.99
N ASP A 251 35.43 20.78 -1.90
CA ASP A 251 36.23 19.55 -1.91
C ASP A 251 35.44 18.41 -2.59
N THR A 252 34.18 18.23 -2.21
CA THR A 252 33.32 17.18 -2.78
C THR A 252 32.78 17.52 -4.17
N GLY A 253 32.81 18.79 -4.57
CA GLY A 253 32.03 19.25 -5.73
C GLY A 253 30.53 19.18 -5.46
N CYS A 254 30.08 19.37 -4.23
CA CYS A 254 28.66 19.50 -3.94
C CYS A 254 28.23 20.96 -4.14
N ALA A 255 27.29 21.19 -5.06
CA ALA A 255 26.81 22.54 -5.36
C ALA A 255 25.99 23.13 -4.20
N HIS A 256 25.09 22.33 -3.60
CA HIS A 256 24.25 22.72 -2.48
C HIS A 256 23.97 21.48 -1.59
N PRO A 257 24.58 21.37 -0.40
CA PRO A 257 24.26 20.31 0.54
C PRO A 257 22.84 20.50 1.08
N ARG A 258 22.04 19.43 1.09
CA ARG A 258 20.66 19.48 1.61
C ARG A 258 20.68 19.13 3.10
N LYS A 259 20.22 20.04 3.98
CA LYS A 259 20.11 19.79 5.42
C LYS A 259 18.71 19.25 5.77
N LEU A 260 18.66 18.15 6.54
CA LEU A 260 17.46 17.61 7.17
C LEU A 260 17.66 17.37 8.65
N GLY A 261 16.95 18.15 9.48
CA GLY A 261 17.12 18.07 10.92
C GLY A 261 18.62 18.19 11.26
N TYR A 262 19.20 17.09 11.76
CA TYR A 262 20.60 16.99 12.19
C TYR A 262 21.57 16.41 11.14
N THR A 263 21.09 16.15 9.92
CA THR A 263 21.83 15.38 8.90
C THR A 263 21.96 16.19 7.61
N TYR A 264 23.06 15.97 6.88
CA TYR A 264 23.37 16.63 5.61
C TYR A 264 23.49 15.60 4.49
N VAL A 265 22.97 15.92 3.31
CA VAL A 265 23.17 15.13 2.09
C VAL A 265 24.05 15.90 1.13
N PHE A 266 25.13 15.27 0.71
CA PHE A 266 26.06 15.81 -0.28
C PHE A 266 25.95 15.03 -1.58
N ARG A 267 25.38 15.67 -2.61
CA ARG A 267 25.45 15.21 -4.00
C ARG A 267 26.68 15.81 -4.66
N SER A 268 27.60 14.97 -5.09
CA SER A 268 28.88 15.35 -5.66
C SER A 268 28.90 15.10 -7.18
N HIS A 269 29.52 15.99 -7.95
CA HIS A 269 29.82 15.74 -9.37
C HIS A 269 31.28 15.29 -9.60
N LYS A 270 32.07 15.13 -8.53
CA LYS A 270 33.53 14.83 -8.61
C LYS A 270 33.95 13.53 -7.94
N MET A 271 33.24 13.14 -6.88
CA MET A 271 33.54 11.98 -6.03
C MET A 271 32.40 10.95 -6.08
N SER A 272 32.80 9.68 -6.15
CA SER A 272 31.96 8.51 -5.88
C SER A 272 31.64 8.37 -4.39
N VAL A 273 30.65 7.56 -4.01
CA VAL A 273 30.25 7.35 -2.61
C VAL A 273 31.40 6.78 -1.79
N LYS A 274 32.23 5.91 -2.37
CA LYS A 274 33.41 5.36 -1.67
C LYS A 274 34.42 6.46 -1.34
N GLN A 275 34.61 7.41 -2.26
CA GLN A 275 35.46 8.59 -2.06
C GLN A 275 34.83 9.56 -1.07
N LEU A 276 33.52 9.80 -1.15
CA LEU A 276 32.77 10.62 -0.21
C LEU A 276 32.81 10.03 1.20
N THR A 277 32.60 8.73 1.38
CA THR A 277 32.70 8.05 2.68
C THR A 277 34.11 8.21 3.25
N SER A 278 35.14 8.10 2.41
CA SER A 278 36.53 8.32 2.85
C SER A 278 36.78 9.78 3.23
N TYR A 279 36.24 10.73 2.47
CA TYR A 279 36.33 12.16 2.75
C TYR A 279 35.63 12.52 4.06
N PHE A 280 34.38 12.09 4.26
CA PHE A 280 33.60 12.51 5.43
C PHE A 280 34.05 11.86 6.74
N LYS A 281 34.75 10.72 6.71
CA LYS A 281 35.38 10.12 7.90
C LYS A 281 36.29 11.10 8.65
N GLN A 282 36.96 12.01 7.95
CA GLN A 282 37.88 12.98 8.56
C GLN A 282 37.19 13.98 9.50
N PHE A 283 35.86 14.15 9.38
CA PHE A 283 35.07 15.04 10.23
C PHE A 283 34.47 14.32 11.45
N ASN A 284 34.81 13.05 11.68
CA ASN A 284 34.30 12.23 12.78
C ASN A 284 32.76 12.33 12.97
N PRO A 285 31.97 12.10 11.91
CA PRO A 285 30.52 12.19 11.99
C PRO A 285 29.96 11.09 12.92
N ILE A 286 28.72 11.26 13.37
CA ILE A 286 27.96 10.20 14.03
C ILE A 286 27.82 9.02 13.07
N TYR A 287 27.47 9.29 11.80
CA TYR A 287 27.56 8.33 10.71
C TYR A 287 27.73 9.03 9.36
N SER A 288 28.28 8.30 8.39
CA SER A 288 28.30 8.68 6.97
C SER A 288 28.00 7.45 6.10
N GLU A 289 26.88 7.45 5.40
CA GLU A 289 26.36 6.27 4.70
C GLU A 289 25.93 6.60 3.26
N PRO A 290 25.98 5.61 2.34
CA PRO A 290 25.42 5.79 1.01
C PRO A 290 23.96 6.20 1.05
N HIS A 291 23.54 7.01 0.07
CA HIS A 291 22.15 7.37 -0.05
C HIS A 291 21.35 6.21 -0.69
N PHE A 292 20.81 5.32 0.15
CA PHE A 292 20.08 4.12 -0.28
C PHE A 292 18.72 4.46 -0.91
N LEU A 293 18.30 3.65 -1.88
CA LEU A 293 17.02 3.75 -2.60
C LEU A 293 15.96 2.85 -1.96
N TYR A 294 14.73 3.34 -1.87
CA TYR A 294 13.53 2.60 -1.55
C TYR A 294 12.73 2.52 -2.83
N MET A 295 12.14 1.39 -3.14
CA MET A 295 11.42 1.26 -4.40
C MET A 295 10.07 0.62 -4.14
N THR A 296 9.06 1.11 -4.84
CA THR A 296 8.19 0.22 -5.58
C THR A 296 8.98 -0.12 -6.85
N ASN A 297 9.23 -1.39 -7.10
CA ASN A 297 10.30 -1.95 -7.95
C ASN A 297 10.38 -1.72 -9.53
N GLU A 298 10.35 -0.54 -10.18
CA GLU A 298 10.33 -0.41 -11.71
C GLU A 298 11.72 -0.60 -12.42
N LYS A 299 11.92 -0.81 -13.77
CA LYS A 299 11.37 -0.26 -15.06
C LYS A 299 11.68 -1.12 -16.38
N PRO A 300 11.64 -0.64 -17.67
CA PRO A 300 10.72 -1.04 -18.77
C PRO A 300 11.21 -2.01 -19.91
N SER A 301 10.29 -2.82 -20.51
CA SER A 301 9.96 -2.93 -21.98
C SER A 301 9.33 -4.29 -22.44
N LEU A 302 8.16 -4.20 -23.11
CA LEU A 302 7.47 -5.03 -24.14
C LEU A 302 7.52 -6.59 -24.14
N VAL A 303 6.34 -7.26 -24.11
CA VAL A 303 5.68 -8.15 -25.12
C VAL A 303 4.46 -8.85 -24.46
N PRO A 304 3.26 -8.96 -25.09
CA PRO A 304 2.09 -9.58 -24.48
C PRO A 304 1.94 -11.08 -24.82
N SER A 305 1.44 -11.87 -23.87
CA SER A 305 0.81 -13.18 -24.16
C SER A 305 -0.40 -13.46 -23.27
N THR A 306 -1.37 -14.13 -23.88
CA THR A 306 -2.77 -14.34 -23.49
C THR A 306 -2.93 -15.48 -22.48
N PRO A 307 -3.84 -15.41 -21.49
CA PRO A 307 -4.25 -16.59 -20.71
C PRO A 307 -5.69 -17.04 -21.01
N SER A 308 -5.84 -18.36 -21.08
CA SER A 308 -7.11 -19.09 -21.19
C SER A 308 -7.71 -19.38 -19.80
N SER A 309 -9.04 -19.50 -19.78
CA SER A 309 -9.89 -19.65 -18.59
C SER A 309 -9.90 -21.07 -18.00
N GLN A 310 -9.89 -21.22 -16.67
CA GLN A 310 -10.56 -22.33 -15.97
C GLN A 310 -11.10 -21.94 -14.58
N ALA A 311 -12.02 -22.77 -14.09
CA ALA A 311 -13.19 -22.47 -13.27
C ALA A 311 -12.98 -22.34 -11.73
N ARG A 312 -14.00 -21.77 -11.07
CA ARG A 312 -14.11 -21.50 -9.63
C ARG A 312 -14.32 -22.77 -8.79
N PRO A 313 -13.67 -22.93 -7.62
CA PRO A 313 -14.12 -23.83 -6.57
C PRO A 313 -15.16 -23.17 -5.65
N LYS A 314 -16.09 -23.99 -5.13
CA LYS A 314 -17.16 -23.64 -4.18
C LYS A 314 -16.60 -23.37 -2.78
N THR A 315 -17.06 -22.31 -2.14
CA THR A 315 -16.78 -21.95 -0.75
C THR A 315 -17.62 -22.77 0.23
N LEU A 316 -17.01 -23.21 1.32
CA LEU A 316 -17.65 -23.81 2.49
C LEU A 316 -17.89 -22.73 3.55
N ASN A 317 -18.98 -22.94 4.31
CA ASN A 317 -19.38 -22.30 5.58
C ASN A 317 -20.20 -20.99 5.46
N GLU A 318 -21.52 -21.14 5.56
CA GLU A 318 -22.45 -20.08 5.93
C GLU A 318 -22.35 -19.78 7.44
N PRO A 319 -22.40 -18.50 7.87
CA PRO A 319 -22.54 -18.15 9.28
C PRO A 319 -24.00 -18.26 9.73
N THR A 320 -24.19 -18.84 10.92
CA THR A 320 -25.47 -18.93 11.66
C THR A 320 -26.06 -17.56 11.98
N GLN A 321 -27.38 -17.45 11.87
CA GLN A 321 -28.20 -16.27 12.18
C GLN A 321 -27.99 -15.81 13.64
N GLY A 322 -27.62 -14.53 13.83
CA GLY A 322 -27.53 -13.92 15.16
C GLY A 322 -27.11 -12.45 15.19
N ASP A 323 -26.19 -12.02 14.31
CA ASP A 323 -25.72 -10.62 14.21
C ASP A 323 -25.56 -10.26 12.73
N ALA A 324 -26.51 -9.53 12.13
CA ALA A 324 -26.34 -9.06 10.76
C ALA A 324 -25.29 -7.93 10.75
N ALA A 325 -24.02 -8.31 10.63
CA ALA A 325 -22.92 -7.38 10.45
C ALA A 325 -23.20 -6.49 9.23
N GLU A 326 -22.97 -5.17 9.35
CA GLU A 326 -23.30 -4.21 8.31
C GLU A 326 -22.55 -4.56 7.01
N GLU A 327 -23.29 -4.96 5.96
CA GLU A 327 -22.75 -5.14 4.61
C GLU A 327 -22.83 -3.79 3.88
N PRO A 328 -21.69 -3.23 3.44
CA PRO A 328 -21.70 -2.01 2.65
C PRO A 328 -22.42 -2.17 1.31
N ASN A 329 -23.05 -1.11 0.84
CA ASN A 329 -23.77 -1.08 -0.44
C ASN A 329 -22.87 -0.80 -1.66
N ASP A 330 -21.55 -0.71 -1.43
CA ASP A 330 -20.54 -0.37 -2.42
C ASP A 330 -20.44 -1.43 -3.53
N ALA A 331 -20.44 -1.01 -4.80
CA ALA A 331 -20.67 -1.90 -5.94
C ALA A 331 -19.67 -3.04 -6.11
N LEU A 332 -18.42 -2.86 -5.68
CA LEU A 332 -17.37 -3.88 -5.79
C LEU A 332 -17.17 -4.66 -4.49
N TYR A 333 -17.81 -4.25 -3.38
CA TYR A 333 -17.60 -4.83 -2.06
C TYR A 333 -17.90 -6.34 -2.05
N LYS A 334 -19.16 -6.71 -2.32
CA LYS A 334 -19.62 -8.11 -2.18
C LYS A 334 -18.89 -9.09 -3.10
N ALA A 335 -18.48 -8.63 -4.28
CA ALA A 335 -17.86 -9.46 -5.29
C ALA A 335 -16.33 -9.58 -5.14
N TYR A 336 -15.66 -8.58 -4.55
CA TYR A 336 -14.20 -8.48 -4.60
C TYR A 336 -13.52 -8.23 -3.25
N GLN A 337 -14.21 -7.68 -2.24
CA GLN A 337 -13.61 -7.34 -0.95
C GLN A 337 -13.80 -8.44 0.10
N TRP A 338 -13.37 -9.66 -0.25
CA TRP A 338 -13.32 -10.81 0.66
C TRP A 338 -12.48 -10.53 1.92
N ASN A 339 -11.51 -9.62 1.81
CA ASN A 339 -10.55 -9.27 2.85
C ASN A 339 -11.21 -8.66 4.09
N LEU A 340 -12.24 -7.82 3.93
CA LEU A 340 -12.89 -7.13 5.04
C LEU A 340 -13.64 -8.06 5.99
N PRO A 341 -14.53 -8.96 5.51
CA PRO A 341 -15.18 -9.93 6.39
C PRO A 341 -14.19 -10.95 6.96
N ASN A 342 -13.12 -11.32 6.23
CA ASN A 342 -12.12 -12.29 6.71
C ASN A 342 -11.35 -11.81 7.95
N ILE A 343 -11.13 -10.50 8.09
CA ILE A 343 -10.56 -9.88 9.30
C ILE A 343 -11.63 -9.30 10.24
N HIS A 344 -12.89 -9.71 10.05
CA HIS A 344 -14.04 -9.33 10.87
C HIS A 344 -14.33 -7.82 10.95
N THR A 345 -13.99 -7.08 9.90
CA THR A 345 -14.21 -5.61 9.82
C THR A 345 -15.67 -5.23 10.02
N ASN A 346 -16.60 -5.93 9.38
CA ASN A 346 -18.04 -5.63 9.45
C ASN A 346 -18.58 -5.71 10.88
N ARG A 347 -18.07 -6.66 11.67
CA ARG A 347 -18.41 -6.75 13.10
C ARG A 347 -17.76 -5.63 13.89
N GLY A 348 -16.49 -5.31 13.59
CA GLY A 348 -15.78 -4.19 14.22
C GLY A 348 -16.44 -2.83 14.04
N TRP A 349 -17.12 -2.60 12.91
CA TRP A 349 -17.89 -1.37 12.68
C TRP A 349 -19.07 -1.15 13.63
N MET A 350 -19.52 -2.20 14.34
CA MET A 350 -20.51 -2.05 15.42
C MET A 350 -19.90 -1.38 16.67
N THR A 351 -18.58 -1.48 16.85
CA THR A 351 -17.85 -0.82 17.95
C THR A 351 -17.34 0.56 17.54
N SER A 352 -16.67 0.67 16.38
CA SER A 352 -16.20 1.96 15.88
C SER A 352 -16.00 1.95 14.37
N LYS A 353 -16.31 3.09 13.75
CA LYS A 353 -16.09 3.37 12.33
C LYS A 353 -14.94 4.38 12.10
N GLY A 354 -14.20 4.72 13.15
CA GLY A 354 -13.11 5.68 13.12
C GLY A 354 -13.49 7.06 13.66
N ALA A 355 -12.49 7.94 13.75
CA ALA A 355 -12.65 9.30 14.29
C ALA A 355 -11.85 10.31 13.46
N LYS A 356 -12.41 11.51 13.29
CA LYS A 356 -11.82 12.56 12.43
C LYS A 356 -10.52 13.15 12.98
N ASP A 357 -10.22 12.96 14.27
CA ASP A 357 -9.00 13.45 14.93
C ASP A 357 -7.85 12.43 14.93
N VAL A 358 -8.08 11.21 14.46
CA VAL A 358 -7.04 10.18 14.29
C VAL A 358 -6.64 10.11 12.82
N ILE A 359 -5.55 10.80 12.50
CA ILE A 359 -5.00 10.95 11.14
C ILE A 359 -4.10 9.76 10.79
N VAL A 360 -4.32 9.17 9.61
CA VAL A 360 -3.48 8.12 9.03
C VAL A 360 -2.65 8.68 7.88
N ALA A 361 -1.33 8.75 8.03
CA ALA A 361 -0.46 9.17 6.94
C ALA A 361 -0.09 8.00 6.02
N VAL A 362 -0.10 8.26 4.72
CA VAL A 362 0.32 7.31 3.68
C VAL A 362 1.61 7.84 3.06
N VAL A 363 2.75 7.29 3.49
CA VAL A 363 4.08 7.64 2.97
C VAL A 363 4.38 6.72 1.78
N ASP A 364 4.12 7.21 0.58
CA ASP A 364 4.02 6.38 -0.64
C ASP A 364 4.27 7.19 -1.94
N THR A 365 3.70 6.79 -3.09
CA THR A 365 3.81 7.44 -4.41
C THR A 365 2.93 8.68 -4.57
N GLY A 366 2.16 9.05 -3.54
CA GLY A 366 1.12 10.08 -3.60
C GLY A 366 -0.28 9.48 -3.58
N VAL A 367 -1.32 10.32 -3.69
CA VAL A 367 -2.72 9.87 -3.78
C VAL A 367 -3.45 10.70 -4.85
N ASP A 368 -4.27 10.06 -5.68
CA ASP A 368 -5.18 10.77 -6.58
C ASP A 368 -6.33 11.42 -5.79
N SER A 369 -6.17 12.70 -5.49
CA SER A 369 -7.17 13.47 -4.74
C SER A 369 -8.48 13.72 -5.48
N ASN A 370 -8.53 13.45 -6.78
CA ASN A 370 -9.74 13.59 -7.58
C ASN A 370 -10.54 12.29 -7.66
N HIS A 371 -10.03 11.20 -7.07
CA HIS A 371 -10.74 9.93 -7.02
C HIS A 371 -12.05 10.09 -6.24
N ARG A 372 -13.18 9.77 -6.87
CA ARG A 372 -14.54 9.94 -6.33
C ARG A 372 -14.71 9.27 -4.97
N ASP A 373 -14.15 8.08 -4.83
CA ASP A 373 -14.24 7.29 -3.62
C ASP A 373 -13.33 7.79 -2.47
N LEU A 374 -12.42 8.74 -2.76
CA LEU A 374 -11.54 9.37 -1.77
C LEU A 374 -11.91 10.84 -1.48
N GLN A 375 -12.99 11.35 -2.09
CA GLN A 375 -13.39 12.74 -1.88
C GLN A 375 -13.80 12.97 -0.43
N GLY A 376 -13.27 14.06 0.16
CA GLY A 376 -13.50 14.38 1.56
C GLY A 376 -12.77 13.51 2.59
N LYS A 377 -11.96 12.53 2.14
CA LYS A 377 -11.15 11.66 3.00
C LYS A 377 -9.73 12.19 3.20
N LEU A 378 -9.22 12.96 2.23
CA LEU A 378 -7.83 13.39 2.21
C LEU A 378 -7.63 14.78 2.83
N LEU A 379 -6.63 14.91 3.69
CA LEU A 379 -6.08 16.19 4.12
C LEU A 379 -5.13 16.75 3.06
N LYS A 380 -4.73 18.01 3.24
CA LYS A 380 -3.64 18.60 2.45
C LYS A 380 -2.34 17.84 2.74
N GLY A 381 -1.89 17.07 1.76
CA GLY A 381 -0.68 16.26 1.88
C GLY A 381 0.61 16.99 1.53
N TYR A 382 1.70 16.24 1.44
CA TYR A 382 3.06 16.74 1.20
C TYR A 382 3.78 15.98 0.09
N ASN A 383 4.45 16.72 -0.78
CA ASN A 383 5.30 16.17 -1.82
C ASN A 383 6.77 16.46 -1.48
N VAL A 384 7.53 15.41 -1.17
CA VAL A 384 8.93 15.51 -0.74
C VAL A 384 9.85 15.98 -1.88
N PHE A 385 9.43 15.78 -3.13
CA PHE A 385 10.19 16.13 -4.34
C PHE A 385 9.94 17.57 -4.78
N ASP A 386 8.70 18.06 -4.63
CA ASP A 386 8.33 19.45 -4.90
C ASP A 386 7.25 19.93 -3.90
N LYS A 387 7.66 20.72 -2.92
CA LYS A 387 6.80 21.18 -1.81
C LYS A 387 5.66 22.10 -2.25
N ASN A 388 5.74 22.66 -3.46
CA ASN A 388 4.73 23.56 -4.01
C ASN A 388 3.66 22.84 -4.83
N GLN A 389 3.84 21.54 -5.08
CA GLN A 389 2.91 20.72 -5.85
C GLN A 389 2.12 19.78 -4.92
N PRO A 390 0.88 19.43 -5.30
CA PRO A 390 0.13 18.40 -4.56
C PRO A 390 0.87 17.05 -4.65
N PRO A 391 0.69 16.15 -3.67
CA PRO A 391 1.24 14.80 -3.69
C PRO A 391 0.43 13.89 -4.62
N LYS A 392 0.36 14.26 -5.91
CA LYS A 392 -0.34 13.49 -6.93
C LYS A 392 0.31 12.12 -7.09
N ASP A 393 -0.52 11.12 -7.35
CA ASP A 393 -0.06 9.77 -7.67
C ASP A 393 -0.01 9.53 -9.18
N GLU A 394 1.19 9.36 -9.72
CA GLU A 394 1.43 9.02 -11.12
C GLU A 394 1.70 7.52 -11.33
N VAL A 395 1.77 6.73 -10.25
CA VAL A 395 2.07 5.29 -10.27
C VAL A 395 0.79 4.47 -10.03
N GLY A 396 0.02 4.88 -9.02
CA GLY A 396 -1.23 4.26 -8.59
C GLY A 396 -1.15 3.44 -7.31
N HIS A 397 0.06 3.22 -6.78
CA HIS A 397 0.28 2.43 -5.57
C HIS A 397 -0.28 3.12 -4.32
N GLY A 398 0.09 4.38 -4.07
CA GLY A 398 -0.39 5.11 -2.90
C GLY A 398 -1.89 5.40 -2.93
N THR A 399 -2.48 5.59 -4.11
CA THR A 399 -3.94 5.68 -4.28
C THR A 399 -4.62 4.37 -3.89
N HIS A 400 -4.05 3.22 -4.26
CA HIS A 400 -4.58 1.91 -3.88
C HIS A 400 -4.49 1.66 -2.38
N VAL A 401 -3.37 2.00 -1.76
CA VAL A 401 -3.17 1.95 -0.30
C VAL A 401 -4.17 2.84 0.43
N ALA A 402 -4.40 4.07 -0.05
CA ALA A 402 -5.36 5.00 0.55
C ALA A 402 -6.81 4.48 0.51
N GLY A 403 -7.22 3.83 -0.59
CA GLY A 403 -8.55 3.23 -0.69
C GLY A 403 -8.79 2.10 0.31
N ILE A 404 -7.80 1.24 0.56
CA ILE A 404 -7.91 0.18 1.56
C ILE A 404 -8.14 0.78 2.96
N ILE A 405 -7.44 1.87 3.28
CA ILE A 405 -7.56 2.54 4.57
C ILE A 405 -8.93 3.21 4.74
N GLY A 406 -9.39 3.96 3.72
CA GLY A 406 -10.50 4.88 3.92
C GLY A 406 -11.25 5.33 2.66
N ALA A 407 -11.41 4.46 1.66
CA ALA A 407 -12.43 4.66 0.63
C ALA A 407 -13.82 4.87 1.26
N THR A 408 -14.70 5.56 0.53
CA THR A 408 -15.97 6.04 1.08
C THR A 408 -16.96 4.90 1.16
N VAL A 409 -17.19 4.41 2.37
CA VAL A 409 -18.18 3.36 2.62
C VAL A 409 -19.60 3.89 2.45
N ASN A 410 -20.46 3.06 1.85
CA ASN A 410 -21.89 3.29 1.65
C ASN A 410 -22.25 4.44 0.69
N ASN A 411 -21.36 4.78 -0.26
CA ASN A 411 -21.71 5.71 -1.36
C ASN A 411 -22.35 4.98 -2.55
N GLY A 412 -22.46 3.65 -2.45
CA GLY A 412 -22.94 2.78 -3.49
C GLY A 412 -21.86 2.47 -4.52
N GLU A 413 -20.82 3.27 -4.68
CA GLU A 413 -19.79 3.17 -5.72
C GLU A 413 -18.63 2.28 -5.27
N GLY A 414 -17.74 1.92 -6.20
CA GLY A 414 -16.38 1.50 -5.82
C GLY A 414 -16.27 0.45 -4.72
N ILE A 415 -15.43 0.75 -3.74
CA ILE A 415 -15.05 -0.16 -2.65
C ILE A 415 -15.27 0.49 -1.28
N ALA A 416 -15.46 -0.33 -0.24
CA ALA A 416 -15.47 0.13 1.15
C ALA A 416 -14.04 0.22 1.71
N GLY A 417 -13.66 1.36 2.31
CA GLY A 417 -12.47 1.45 3.15
C GLY A 417 -12.70 0.80 4.52
N ILE A 418 -11.62 0.42 5.22
CA ILE A 418 -11.72 -0.16 6.57
C ILE A 418 -12.19 0.87 7.58
N THR A 419 -11.75 2.12 7.45
CA THR A 419 -12.19 3.23 8.29
C THR A 419 -13.18 4.10 7.53
N TRP A 420 -14.22 4.58 8.21
CA TRP A 420 -15.20 5.47 7.58
C TRP A 420 -14.82 6.93 7.78
N TYR A 421 -14.23 7.27 8.93
CA TYR A 421 -14.10 8.66 9.36
C TYR A 421 -12.66 9.13 9.60
N ASN A 422 -11.68 8.22 9.64
CA ASN A 422 -10.28 8.61 9.82
C ASN A 422 -9.78 9.33 8.55
N PRO A 423 -9.27 10.57 8.67
CA PRO A 423 -8.72 11.27 7.52
C PRO A 423 -7.34 10.72 7.14
N ILE A 424 -7.07 10.72 5.84
CA ILE A 424 -5.81 10.28 5.28
C ILE A 424 -4.93 11.49 5.01
N LEU A 425 -3.66 11.43 5.38
CA LEU A 425 -2.64 12.44 5.09
C LEU A 425 -1.68 11.91 4.01
N PRO A 426 -1.86 12.30 2.73
CA PRO A 426 -1.00 11.83 1.65
C PRO A 426 0.42 12.39 1.77
N VAL A 427 1.44 11.53 1.71
CA VAL A 427 2.85 11.95 1.71
C VAL A 427 3.57 11.27 0.55
N LYS A 428 3.81 12.01 -0.52
CA LYS A 428 4.57 11.53 -1.68
C LYS A 428 6.07 11.52 -1.35
N ALA A 429 6.56 10.34 -0.98
CA ALA A 429 7.97 10.05 -0.69
C ALA A 429 8.62 9.14 -1.74
N LEU A 430 7.82 8.58 -2.67
CA LEU A 430 8.26 7.81 -3.83
C LEU A 430 7.91 8.58 -5.12
N ASP A 431 8.83 8.60 -6.07
CA ASP A 431 8.74 9.38 -7.31
C ASP A 431 7.77 8.75 -8.33
N ASN A 432 7.77 9.26 -9.56
CA ASN A 432 6.84 8.83 -10.61
C ASN A 432 7.18 7.46 -11.21
N ASN A 433 8.29 6.84 -10.79
CA ASN A 433 8.61 5.44 -11.08
C ASN A 433 8.33 4.56 -9.84
N GLY A 434 7.82 5.18 -8.78
CA GLY A 434 7.62 4.58 -7.47
C GLY A 434 8.90 4.37 -6.69
N SER A 435 10.00 5.03 -7.05
CA SER A 435 11.26 4.95 -6.32
C SER A 435 11.44 6.17 -5.42
N GLY A 436 11.80 5.95 -4.19
CA GLY A 436 12.27 6.97 -3.25
C GLY A 436 13.66 6.64 -2.74
N THR A 437 14.06 7.37 -1.74
CA THR A 437 15.35 7.20 -1.08
C THR A 437 15.11 7.07 0.42
N SER A 438 16.08 6.52 1.15
CA SER A 438 16.07 6.50 2.63
C SER A 438 15.72 7.87 3.18
N TYR A 439 16.24 8.90 2.53
CA TYR A 439 15.99 10.29 2.84
C TYR A 439 14.57 10.75 2.53
N SER A 440 14.02 10.45 1.34
CA SER A 440 12.68 10.95 1.00
C SER A 440 11.61 10.30 1.89
N VAL A 441 11.81 9.03 2.24
CA VAL A 441 11.00 8.29 3.20
C VAL A 441 11.15 8.88 4.60
N ALA A 442 12.39 9.09 5.08
CA ALA A 442 12.64 9.70 6.39
C ALA A 442 12.04 11.12 6.52
N GLU A 443 12.20 11.97 5.50
CA GLU A 443 11.58 13.29 5.45
C GLU A 443 10.05 13.20 5.49
N GLY A 444 9.48 12.24 4.76
CA GLY A 444 8.04 11.96 4.78
C GLY A 444 7.53 11.54 6.16
N ILE A 445 8.26 10.67 6.87
CA ILE A 445 7.93 10.22 8.24
C ILE A 445 7.95 11.39 9.22
N ILE A 446 9.01 12.20 9.19
CA ILE A 446 9.15 13.36 10.08
C ILE A 446 8.04 14.38 9.79
N TRP A 447 7.80 14.70 8.52
CA TRP A 447 6.77 15.64 8.13
C TRP A 447 5.37 15.16 8.54
N ALA A 448 5.04 13.89 8.30
CA ALA A 448 3.77 13.30 8.71
C ALA A 448 3.56 13.41 10.24
N THR A 449 4.60 13.08 11.01
CA THR A 449 4.61 13.17 12.48
C THR A 449 4.33 14.60 12.93
N ASP A 450 5.05 15.57 12.38
CA ASP A 450 4.91 16.99 12.75
C ASP A 450 3.57 17.59 12.33
N ASN A 451 2.91 17.00 11.33
CA ASN A 451 1.59 17.38 10.85
C ASN A 451 0.45 16.55 11.46
N GLY A 452 0.71 15.90 12.61
CA GLY A 452 -0.33 15.34 13.47
C GLY A 452 -0.75 13.91 13.15
N ALA A 453 -0.02 13.20 12.27
CA ALA A 453 -0.26 11.78 12.03
C ALA A 453 -0.25 11.00 13.34
N LYS A 454 -1.22 10.10 13.51
CA LYS A 454 -1.31 9.16 14.64
C LYS A 454 -0.89 7.76 14.26
N VAL A 455 -1.01 7.44 12.97
CA VAL A 455 -0.56 6.22 12.34
C VAL A 455 0.17 6.60 11.05
N ILE A 456 1.28 5.94 10.74
CA ILE A 456 1.99 6.08 9.46
C ILE A 456 2.06 4.70 8.80
N ASN A 457 1.46 4.60 7.61
CA ASN A 457 1.57 3.45 6.73
C ASN A 457 2.79 3.61 5.81
N MET A 458 3.66 2.60 5.80
CA MET A 458 4.82 2.50 4.92
C MET A 458 4.75 1.21 4.11
N SER A 459 4.06 1.25 2.97
CA SER A 459 3.96 0.13 2.03
C SER A 459 5.17 0.07 1.09
N LEU A 460 6.37 0.17 1.67
CA LEU A 460 7.66 0.26 1.00
C LEU A 460 8.73 -0.46 1.83
N GLY A 461 9.86 -0.80 1.21
CA GLY A 461 10.98 -1.36 1.95
C GLY A 461 12.26 -1.51 1.12
N ASN A 462 13.35 -1.81 1.83
CA ASN A 462 14.65 -2.16 1.28
C ASN A 462 15.36 -3.14 2.25
N TYR A 463 16.43 -3.79 1.81
CA TYR A 463 17.18 -4.80 2.56
C TYR A 463 18.42 -4.26 3.28
N VAL A 464 18.53 -2.95 3.38
CA VAL A 464 19.62 -2.26 4.08
C VAL A 464 19.07 -1.51 5.28
N ASP A 465 19.75 -1.71 6.40
CA ASP A 465 19.60 -0.90 7.60
C ASP A 465 20.33 0.44 7.38
N GLY A 466 19.57 1.55 7.41
CA GLY A 466 20.10 2.91 7.28
C GLY A 466 19.88 3.70 8.56
N ALA A 467 20.96 4.24 9.14
CA ALA A 467 20.89 4.94 10.42
C ALA A 467 19.97 6.17 10.37
N PHE A 468 19.95 6.89 9.23
CA PHE A 468 19.08 8.05 9.09
C PHE A 468 17.60 7.71 9.08
N LEU A 469 17.22 6.63 8.40
CA LEU A 469 15.83 6.19 8.40
C LEU A 469 15.42 5.71 9.80
N HIS A 470 16.31 4.99 10.50
CA HIS A 470 16.03 4.55 11.86
C HIS A 470 15.84 5.73 12.83
N ASP A 471 16.64 6.78 12.70
CA ASP A 471 16.48 8.01 13.48
C ASP A 471 15.10 8.67 13.23
N ALA A 472 14.63 8.72 11.99
CA ALA A 472 13.30 9.25 11.65
C ALA A 472 12.16 8.36 12.20
N VAL A 473 12.34 7.04 12.17
CA VAL A 473 11.44 6.07 12.79
C VAL A 473 11.36 6.28 14.30
N LYS A 474 12.50 6.37 14.99
CA LYS A 474 12.56 6.66 16.43
C LYS A 474 11.93 8.01 16.77
N TYR A 475 12.19 9.04 15.96
CA TYR A 475 11.58 10.36 16.14
C TYR A 475 10.05 10.31 16.18
N ALA A 476 9.44 9.55 15.27
CA ALA A 476 8.00 9.35 15.19
C ALA A 476 7.48 8.47 16.34
N TYR A 477 8.18 7.37 16.63
CA TYR A 477 7.85 6.47 17.73
C TYR A 477 7.84 7.18 19.09
N ASP A 478 8.87 7.98 19.38
CA ASP A 478 8.98 8.76 20.63
C ASP A 478 7.90 9.86 20.73
N ARG A 479 7.27 10.22 19.62
CA ARG A 479 6.12 11.15 19.53
C ARG A 479 4.78 10.43 19.51
N ASP A 480 4.77 9.17 19.94
CA ASP A 480 3.57 8.37 20.12
C ASP A 480 2.80 8.15 18.81
N VAL A 481 3.54 7.97 17.72
CA VAL A 481 3.01 7.58 16.42
C VAL A 481 3.13 6.06 16.27
N VAL A 482 2.06 5.44 15.76
CA VAL A 482 2.04 4.02 15.38
C VAL A 482 2.65 3.90 13.98
N LEU A 483 3.70 3.10 13.82
CA LEU A 483 4.42 2.92 12.56
C LEU A 483 4.17 1.52 12.04
N ILE A 484 3.60 1.40 10.85
CA ILE A 484 3.28 0.10 10.22
C ILE A 484 4.03 0.01 8.90
N ALA A 485 4.73 -1.11 8.65
CA ALA A 485 5.44 -1.30 7.39
C ALA A 485 5.32 -2.71 6.81
N ALA A 486 5.33 -2.78 5.47
CA ALA A 486 5.31 -4.01 4.71
C ALA A 486 6.66 -4.74 4.76
N THR A 487 6.64 -6.07 4.89
CA THR A 487 7.86 -6.88 5.05
C THR A 487 8.61 -7.15 3.74
N GLY A 488 7.94 -7.06 2.59
CA GLY A 488 8.50 -7.29 1.26
C GLY A 488 7.90 -8.51 0.54
N ASN A 489 8.27 -8.70 -0.75
CA ASN A 489 7.61 -9.65 -1.68
C ASN A 489 8.60 -10.64 -2.33
N ASP A 490 9.68 -10.95 -1.63
CA ASP A 490 10.81 -11.75 -2.14
C ASP A 490 10.84 -13.16 -1.54
N ASN A 491 9.77 -13.59 -0.84
CA ASN A 491 9.67 -14.88 -0.17
C ASN A 491 10.92 -15.23 0.65
N THR A 492 11.45 -14.26 1.39
CA THR A 492 12.71 -14.42 2.13
C THR A 492 12.54 -14.19 3.62
N ARG A 493 13.42 -14.83 4.39
CA ARG A 493 13.62 -14.59 5.82
C ARG A 493 14.47 -13.36 6.12
N ARG A 494 15.06 -12.75 5.09
CA ARG A 494 15.92 -11.57 5.24
C ARG A 494 15.10 -10.40 5.76
N PRO A 495 15.53 -9.73 6.85
CA PRO A 495 14.85 -8.55 7.35
C PRO A 495 14.82 -7.41 6.33
N GLY A 496 13.63 -6.89 6.04
CA GLY A 496 13.41 -5.69 5.25
C GLY A 496 13.13 -4.48 6.15
N TYR A 497 13.71 -3.33 5.83
CA TYR A 497 13.55 -2.08 6.57
C TYR A 497 12.64 -1.11 5.79
N PRO A 498 11.76 -0.33 6.46
CA PRO A 498 11.74 -0.10 7.90
C PRO A 498 11.02 -1.17 8.74
N ALA A 499 10.36 -2.17 8.13
CA ALA A 499 9.57 -3.16 8.87
C ALA A 499 10.34 -3.91 9.96
N ALA A 500 11.63 -4.20 9.75
CA ALA A 500 12.46 -4.90 10.72
C ALA A 500 12.98 -4.01 11.87
N TYR A 501 12.70 -2.70 11.88
CA TYR A 501 13.05 -1.86 13.03
C TYR A 501 12.15 -2.21 14.23
N PRO A 502 12.70 -2.35 15.45
CA PRO A 502 11.92 -2.70 16.65
C PRO A 502 10.73 -1.77 16.95
N GLU A 503 10.82 -0.52 16.53
CA GLU A 503 9.80 0.51 16.72
C GLU A 503 8.64 0.44 15.70
N VAL A 504 8.80 -0.38 14.65
CA VAL A 504 7.87 -0.52 13.52
C VAL A 504 7.15 -1.86 13.60
N PHE A 505 5.84 -1.83 13.38
CA PHE A 505 5.00 -3.02 13.34
C PHE A 505 5.03 -3.65 11.95
N ALA A 506 5.62 -4.84 11.85
CA ALA A 506 5.90 -5.51 10.58
C ALA A 506 4.72 -6.35 10.10
N VAL A 507 4.30 -6.13 8.84
CA VAL A 507 3.11 -6.79 8.26
C VAL A 507 3.47 -7.65 7.06
N SER A 508 3.16 -8.94 7.17
CA SER A 508 3.21 -9.92 6.08
C SER A 508 1.83 -10.20 5.48
N ALA A 509 1.76 -10.94 4.37
CA ALA A 509 0.56 -11.09 3.57
C ALA A 509 -0.03 -12.51 3.58
N THR A 510 -1.36 -12.59 3.61
CA THR A 510 -2.16 -13.81 3.41
C THR A 510 -3.00 -13.75 2.13
N ASP A 511 -3.49 -14.91 1.70
CA ASP A 511 -4.53 -15.07 0.69
C ASP A 511 -5.93 -15.25 1.31
N ALA A 512 -6.94 -15.45 0.46
CA ALA A 512 -8.33 -15.64 0.87
C ALA A 512 -8.61 -16.92 1.67
N ASN A 513 -7.63 -17.83 1.76
CA ASN A 513 -7.72 -19.04 2.57
C ASN A 513 -6.84 -18.95 3.83
N GLN A 514 -6.45 -17.72 4.22
CA GLN A 514 -5.58 -17.45 5.36
C GLN A 514 -4.21 -18.13 5.24
N LYS A 515 -3.78 -18.50 4.03
CA LYS A 515 -2.44 -19.03 3.78
C LYS A 515 -1.49 -17.88 3.54
N ARG A 516 -0.26 -17.96 4.08
CA ARG A 516 0.81 -17.02 3.75
C ARG A 516 0.96 -16.93 2.23
N ALA A 517 0.89 -15.73 1.69
CA ALA A 517 1.05 -15.51 0.26
C ALA A 517 2.46 -15.95 -0.17
N SER A 518 2.57 -16.61 -1.32
CA SER A 518 3.82 -17.22 -1.78
C SER A 518 4.97 -16.22 -1.97
N PHE A 519 4.66 -14.95 -2.22
CA PHE A 519 5.64 -13.88 -2.34
C PHE A 519 6.02 -13.25 -0.98
N SER A 520 5.21 -13.41 0.07
CA SER A 520 5.36 -12.62 1.31
C SER A 520 6.70 -12.89 1.96
N ASN A 521 7.41 -11.86 2.43
CA ASN A 521 8.53 -12.11 3.34
C ASN A 521 8.04 -12.67 4.69
N TYR A 522 8.96 -13.32 5.39
CA TYR A 522 8.70 -13.99 6.67
C TYR A 522 9.91 -13.84 7.60
N GLY A 523 9.80 -14.24 8.85
CA GLY A 523 10.90 -14.20 9.83
C GLY A 523 10.45 -13.73 11.21
N ASN A 524 11.36 -13.82 12.19
CA ASN A 524 11.06 -13.48 13.59
C ASN A 524 10.72 -11.99 13.82
N TYR A 525 11.04 -11.13 12.85
CA TYR A 525 10.73 -9.70 12.89
C TYR A 525 9.29 -9.38 12.48
N VAL A 526 8.55 -10.35 11.91
CA VAL A 526 7.13 -10.17 11.57
C VAL A 526 6.31 -10.07 12.85
N ASP A 527 5.41 -9.08 12.91
CA ASP A 527 4.43 -8.96 14.00
C ASP A 527 3.15 -9.70 13.63
N VAL A 528 2.53 -9.41 12.49
CA VAL A 528 1.25 -10.03 12.09
C VAL A 528 1.21 -10.27 10.59
N VAL A 529 0.20 -11.02 10.16
CA VAL A 529 -0.23 -11.05 8.76
C VAL A 529 -1.58 -10.36 8.57
N ALA A 530 -1.83 -9.93 7.34
CA ALA A 530 -3.13 -9.42 6.92
C ALA A 530 -3.38 -9.73 5.43
N PRO A 531 -4.64 -9.61 4.95
CA PRO A 531 -4.98 -9.86 3.56
C PRO A 531 -4.13 -9.06 2.57
N GLY A 532 -3.39 -9.76 1.70
CA GLY A 532 -2.47 -9.11 0.76
C GLY A 532 -2.49 -9.67 -0.66
N THR A 533 -3.39 -10.60 -0.98
CA THR A 533 -3.50 -11.20 -2.32
C THR A 533 -4.78 -10.76 -3.04
N SER A 534 -4.64 -10.21 -4.23
CA SER A 534 -5.75 -9.78 -5.09
C SER A 534 -6.76 -8.86 -4.39
N ILE A 535 -6.24 -7.84 -3.71
CA ILE A 535 -7.00 -6.87 -2.93
C ILE A 535 -7.54 -5.79 -3.86
N ALA A 536 -8.85 -5.63 -3.90
CA ALA A 536 -9.53 -4.58 -4.64
C ALA A 536 -9.42 -3.24 -3.92
N SER A 537 -9.03 -2.19 -4.66
CA SER A 537 -9.01 -0.82 -4.14
C SER A 537 -9.03 0.23 -5.26
N THR A 538 -9.08 1.49 -4.87
CA THR A 538 -9.02 2.68 -5.72
C THR A 538 -7.72 2.72 -6.53
N TYR A 539 -7.78 3.31 -7.73
CA TYR A 539 -6.64 3.46 -8.64
C TYR A 539 -6.78 4.78 -9.42
N PRO A 540 -5.69 5.46 -9.83
CA PRO A 540 -5.79 6.79 -10.40
C PRO A 540 -6.76 6.91 -11.60
N ASN A 541 -7.32 8.11 -11.78
CA ASN A 541 -8.26 8.47 -12.83
C ASN A 541 -9.68 7.88 -12.66
N ASN A 542 -10.17 7.82 -11.41
CA ASN A 542 -11.47 7.23 -11.05
C ASN A 542 -11.60 5.79 -11.55
N GLN A 543 -10.61 4.96 -11.23
CA GLN A 543 -10.58 3.56 -11.62
C GLN A 543 -10.35 2.69 -10.39
N TYR A 544 -10.54 1.38 -10.52
CA TYR A 544 -10.27 0.42 -9.45
C TYR A 544 -9.37 -0.69 -9.98
N ALA A 545 -8.56 -1.25 -9.09
CA ALA A 545 -7.63 -2.32 -9.43
C ALA A 545 -7.55 -3.37 -8.32
N ALA A 546 -7.25 -4.60 -8.71
CA ALA A 546 -6.83 -5.65 -7.80
C ALA A 546 -5.30 -5.74 -7.81
N LEU A 547 -4.67 -5.63 -6.64
CA LEU A 547 -3.22 -5.73 -6.47
C LEU A 547 -2.86 -6.74 -5.38
N SER A 548 -1.71 -7.38 -5.53
CA SER A 548 -1.10 -8.26 -4.54
C SER A 548 0.23 -7.71 -4.02
N GLY A 549 0.51 -7.96 -2.75
CA GLY A 549 1.74 -7.57 -2.06
C GLY A 549 1.55 -7.39 -0.56
N THR A 550 2.63 -7.46 0.20
CA THR A 550 2.65 -7.02 1.61
C THR A 550 2.29 -5.54 1.73
N SER A 551 2.52 -4.76 0.67
CA SER A 551 2.01 -3.40 0.50
C SER A 551 0.49 -3.25 0.59
N MET A 552 -0.28 -4.29 0.24
CA MET A 552 -1.74 -4.31 0.35
C MET A 552 -2.19 -4.86 1.71
N ALA A 553 -1.38 -5.68 2.38
CA ALA A 553 -1.64 -6.11 3.76
C ALA A 553 -1.42 -4.98 4.78
N CYS A 554 -0.33 -4.23 4.65
CA CYS A 554 0.06 -3.10 5.49
C CYS A 554 -1.07 -2.07 5.78
N PRO A 555 -1.84 -1.58 4.78
CA PRO A 555 -2.93 -0.64 5.04
C PRO A 555 -4.09 -1.22 5.86
N HIS A 556 -4.29 -2.55 5.87
CA HIS A 556 -5.29 -3.16 6.75
C HIS A 556 -4.93 -2.97 8.22
N VAL A 557 -3.67 -3.20 8.56
CA VAL A 557 -3.14 -3.03 9.92
C VAL A 557 -3.06 -1.54 10.29
N SER A 558 -2.71 -0.67 9.36
CA SER A 558 -2.72 0.78 9.57
C SER A 558 -4.12 1.31 9.90
N ALA A 559 -5.13 0.84 9.17
CA ALA A 559 -6.52 1.16 9.45
C ALA A 559 -6.99 0.60 10.80
N LEU A 560 -6.61 -0.63 11.14
CA LEU A 560 -6.90 -1.23 12.45
C LEU A 560 -6.33 -0.40 13.61
N ALA A 561 -5.06 0.01 13.52
CA ALA A 561 -4.44 0.88 14.51
C ALA A 561 -5.19 2.22 14.66
N ALA A 562 -5.69 2.79 13.56
CA ALA A 562 -6.47 4.00 13.59
C ALA A 562 -7.84 3.80 14.25
N LEU A 563 -8.51 2.67 14.00
CA LEU A 563 -9.78 2.33 14.66
C LEU A 563 -9.57 2.11 16.17
N ILE A 564 -8.52 1.41 16.58
CA ILE A 564 -8.16 1.23 18.00
C ILE A 564 -7.99 2.58 18.69
N ARG A 565 -7.24 3.51 18.07
CA ARG A 565 -7.07 4.87 18.60
C ARG A 565 -8.34 5.73 18.54
N SER A 566 -9.27 5.39 17.67
CA SER A 566 -10.58 6.04 17.60
C SER A 566 -11.48 5.58 18.73
N VAL A 567 -11.38 4.32 19.16
CA VAL A 567 -12.06 3.78 20.35
C VAL A 567 -11.45 4.33 21.63
N ASN A 568 -10.12 4.34 21.73
CA ASN A 568 -9.40 4.84 22.90
C ASN A 568 -8.22 5.74 22.50
N PRO A 569 -8.42 7.07 22.44
CA PRO A 569 -7.38 8.00 22.00
C PRO A 569 -6.28 8.24 23.03
N SER A 570 -6.38 7.64 24.23
CA SER A 570 -5.35 7.74 25.28
C SER A 570 -4.26 6.68 25.17
N LEU A 571 -4.49 5.63 24.36
CA LEU A 571 -3.55 4.53 24.16
C LEU A 571 -2.26 5.02 23.50
N LYS A 572 -1.13 4.65 24.11
CA LYS A 572 0.19 4.83 23.50
C LYS A 572 0.37 3.90 22.32
N ASN A 573 1.29 4.24 21.42
CA ASN A 573 1.66 3.37 20.30
C ASN A 573 2.04 1.95 20.72
N THR A 574 2.74 1.77 21.85
CA THR A 574 3.05 0.44 22.41
C THR A 574 1.82 -0.34 22.83
N GLU A 575 0.85 0.32 23.46
CA GLU A 575 -0.41 -0.33 23.89
C GLU A 575 -1.25 -0.72 22.67
N VAL A 576 -1.24 0.09 21.60
CA VAL A 576 -1.88 -0.25 20.32
C VAL A 576 -1.21 -1.47 19.68
N TYR A 577 0.12 -1.55 19.67
CA TYR A 577 0.84 -2.73 19.19
C TYR A 577 0.48 -3.98 19.97
N ASP A 578 0.39 -3.90 21.30
CA ASP A 578 0.05 -5.04 22.14
C ASP A 578 -1.38 -5.52 21.91
N ILE A 579 -2.35 -4.60 21.76
CA ILE A 579 -3.73 -4.96 21.38
C ILE A 579 -3.73 -5.70 20.05
N MET A 580 -3.08 -5.16 19.01
CA MET A 580 -3.05 -5.79 17.69
C MET A 580 -2.41 -7.18 17.69
N ARG A 581 -1.43 -7.45 18.56
CA ARG A 581 -0.81 -8.78 18.70
C ARG A 581 -1.69 -9.77 19.46
N GLN A 582 -2.44 -9.29 20.45
CA GLN A 582 -3.29 -10.13 21.32
C GLN A 582 -4.65 -10.45 20.68
N SER A 583 -5.09 -9.62 19.73
CA SER A 583 -6.38 -9.75 19.06
C SER A 583 -6.28 -10.41 17.68
N VAL A 584 -5.34 -11.33 17.50
CA VAL A 584 -5.16 -12.03 16.22
C VAL A 584 -5.91 -13.36 16.23
N VAL A 585 -6.30 -13.81 15.05
CA VAL A 585 -6.54 -15.21 14.78
C VAL A 585 -5.18 -15.87 14.61
N ASP A 586 -4.79 -16.71 15.58
CA ASP A 586 -3.53 -17.45 15.55
C ASP A 586 -3.55 -18.48 14.41
N LEU A 587 -2.55 -18.41 13.52
CA LEU A 587 -2.42 -19.22 12.32
C LEU A 587 -1.06 -19.92 12.32
N GLY A 588 -1.02 -21.16 11.85
CA GLY A 588 0.23 -21.92 11.78
C GLY A 588 0.54 -22.61 13.10
N THR A 589 1.74 -22.36 13.64
CA THR A 589 2.16 -22.96 14.92
C THR A 589 1.62 -22.12 16.06
N PRO A 590 1.00 -22.70 17.10
CA PRO A 590 0.43 -21.92 18.20
C PRO A 590 1.43 -20.91 18.81
N GLY A 591 0.98 -19.67 18.96
CA GLY A 591 1.79 -18.54 19.41
C GLY A 591 2.57 -17.88 18.28
N LYS A 592 3.56 -17.05 18.64
CA LYS A 592 4.34 -16.34 17.62
C LYS A 592 5.19 -17.32 16.81
N ASP A 593 5.00 -17.33 15.49
CA ASP A 593 5.85 -18.07 14.55
C ASP A 593 6.46 -17.17 13.46
N MET A 594 7.40 -17.71 12.69
CA MET A 594 8.12 -16.93 11.69
C MET A 594 7.31 -16.67 10.42
N TYR A 595 6.21 -17.39 10.16
CA TYR A 595 5.43 -17.30 8.93
C TYR A 595 4.22 -16.37 9.06
N TYR A 596 3.57 -16.40 10.22
CA TYR A 596 2.34 -15.67 10.52
C TYR A 596 2.54 -14.58 11.58
N GLY A 597 3.73 -14.48 12.18
CA GLY A 597 3.94 -13.59 13.32
C GLY A 597 3.09 -14.10 14.49
N TYR A 598 2.33 -13.21 15.13
CA TYR A 598 1.33 -13.58 16.13
C TYR A 598 0.06 -14.18 15.51
N GLY A 599 -0.25 -13.90 14.23
CA GLY A 599 -1.47 -14.36 13.55
C GLY A 599 -2.03 -13.34 12.55
N GLU A 600 -3.21 -13.65 11.99
CA GLU A 600 -3.97 -12.72 11.14
C GLU A 600 -4.79 -11.75 11.99
N ILE A 601 -4.78 -10.46 11.64
CA ILE A 601 -5.48 -9.44 12.41
C ILE A 601 -7.00 -9.69 12.50
N ASP A 602 -7.60 -9.39 13.66
CA ASP A 602 -9.05 -9.37 13.85
C ASP A 602 -9.49 -7.97 14.30
N VAL A 603 -10.25 -7.28 13.45
CA VAL A 603 -10.72 -5.93 13.72
C VAL A 603 -11.71 -5.90 14.88
N ALA A 604 -12.66 -6.83 14.93
CA ALA A 604 -13.69 -6.83 15.97
C ALA A 604 -13.09 -7.12 17.35
N GLN A 605 -12.20 -8.10 17.43
CA GLN A 605 -11.54 -8.46 18.69
C GLN A 605 -10.65 -7.32 19.19
N ALA A 606 -9.88 -6.67 18.31
CA ALA A 606 -9.01 -5.56 18.68
C ALA A 606 -9.79 -4.37 19.28
N LEU A 607 -10.92 -4.01 18.65
CA LEU A 607 -11.74 -2.90 19.11
C LEU A 607 -12.44 -3.22 20.43
N SER A 608 -12.84 -4.49 20.63
CA SER A 608 -13.35 -4.94 21.93
C SER A 608 -12.31 -4.80 23.05
N LEU A 609 -11.05 -5.20 22.81
CA LEU A 609 -9.97 -5.02 23.80
C LEU A 609 -9.68 -3.53 24.08
N ALA A 610 -9.71 -2.68 23.04
CA ALA A 610 -9.50 -1.24 23.19
C ALA A 610 -10.59 -0.58 24.05
N GLU A 611 -11.85 -1.00 23.91
CA GLU A 611 -13.00 -0.52 24.69
C GLU A 611 -12.92 -0.95 26.16
N GLN A 612 -12.50 -2.19 26.43
CA GLN A 612 -12.29 -2.69 27.80
C GLN A 612 -11.17 -1.93 28.52
N GLY A 613 -10.10 -1.57 27.80
CA GLY A 613 -9.02 -0.73 28.35
C GLY A 613 -9.47 0.68 28.74
N SER A 614 -10.49 1.23 28.08
CA SER A 614 -11.09 2.53 28.42
C SER A 614 -11.92 2.48 29.70
N THR A 615 -12.54 1.34 30.00
CA THR A 615 -13.53 1.17 31.08
C THR A 615 -12.95 0.56 32.36
N SER A 616 -11.71 0.07 32.33
CA SER A 616 -11.05 -0.50 33.50
C SER A 616 -10.82 0.56 34.61
N LEU A 617 -11.49 0.36 35.74
CA LEU A 617 -11.39 1.20 36.95
C LEU A 617 -9.96 1.34 37.49
N SER A 618 -9.08 0.36 37.20
CA SER A 618 -7.68 0.40 37.64
C SER A 618 -6.81 1.37 36.83
N LEU A 619 -7.20 1.69 35.59
CA LEU A 619 -6.48 2.60 34.69
C LEU A 619 -7.09 4.01 34.65
N LEU A 620 -8.28 4.20 35.24
CA LEU A 620 -8.99 5.48 35.30
C LEU A 620 -8.12 6.66 35.78
N PRO A 621 -7.28 6.54 36.84
CA PRO A 621 -6.44 7.66 37.28
C PRO A 621 -5.38 8.06 36.25
N GLN A 622 -4.79 7.09 35.55
CA GLN A 622 -3.78 7.33 34.52
C GLN A 622 -4.40 7.89 33.24
N ASN A 623 -5.59 7.42 32.89
CA ASN A 623 -6.34 7.90 31.73
C ASN A 623 -6.81 9.35 31.95
N ILE A 624 -7.35 9.68 33.13
CA ILE A 624 -7.69 11.06 33.50
C ILE A 624 -6.45 11.96 33.50
N ALA A 625 -5.32 11.50 34.06
CA ALA A 625 -4.08 12.28 34.05
C ALA A 625 -3.55 12.53 32.62
N ARG A 626 -3.69 11.55 31.71
CA ARG A 626 -3.36 11.71 30.28
C ARG A 626 -4.33 12.66 29.58
N GLU A 627 -5.63 12.52 29.81
CA GLU A 627 -6.67 13.40 29.27
C GLU A 627 -6.38 14.85 29.64
N ILE A 628 -6.13 15.13 30.93
CA ILE A 628 -5.79 16.46 31.44
C ILE A 628 -4.52 17.00 30.74
N LYS A 629 -3.46 16.19 30.62
CA LYS A 629 -2.24 16.60 29.90
C LYS A 629 -2.52 16.90 28.43
N ARG A 630 -3.34 16.09 27.76
CA ARG A 630 -3.72 16.28 26.34
C ARG A 630 -4.50 17.57 26.17
N THR A 631 -5.50 17.82 27.02
CA THR A 631 -6.29 19.05 27.03
C THR A 631 -5.39 20.26 27.27
N ILE A 632 -4.51 20.23 28.28
CA ILE A 632 -3.57 21.33 28.53
C ILE A 632 -2.67 21.57 27.31
N ALA A 633 -2.11 20.53 26.70
CA ALA A 633 -1.28 20.67 25.50
C ALA A 633 -2.02 21.27 24.30
N GLN A 634 -3.32 20.98 24.14
CA GLN A 634 -4.17 21.58 23.11
C GLN A 634 -4.43 23.08 23.37
N TYR A 635 -4.56 23.50 24.63
CA TYR A 635 -4.77 24.90 24.99
C TYR A 635 -3.50 25.75 24.99
N VAL A 636 -2.34 25.15 25.28
CA VAL A 636 -1.04 25.87 25.31
C VAL A 636 -0.47 26.12 23.90
N LYS A 637 -0.91 25.39 22.86
CA LYS A 637 -0.41 25.51 21.48
C LYS A 637 -1.10 26.57 20.60
N ARG A 638 -1.96 27.47 21.12
CA ARG A 638 -2.41 28.65 20.36
C ARG A 638 -1.51 29.85 20.65
N PRO A 639 -0.67 30.34 19.70
CA PRO A 639 -0.09 31.67 19.83
C PRO A 639 -1.21 32.69 19.68
N SER A 640 -1.32 33.60 20.65
CA SER A 640 -2.06 34.85 20.52
C SER A 640 -1.50 35.66 19.35
N THR A 641 -2.28 35.84 18.29
CA THR A 641 -2.01 36.91 17.32
C THR A 641 -2.22 38.27 18.01
N PRO A 642 -1.29 39.24 17.87
CA PRO A 642 -1.54 40.59 18.36
C PRO A 642 -2.63 41.24 17.51
N SER A 643 -3.69 41.70 18.16
CA SER A 643 -4.71 42.55 17.56
C SER A 643 -4.05 43.86 17.14
N SER A 644 -3.98 44.13 15.83
CA SER A 644 -3.53 45.42 15.32
C SER A 644 -4.61 46.47 15.55
N ILE A 645 -4.31 47.39 16.47
CA ILE A 645 -5.09 48.59 16.76
C ILE A 645 -5.11 49.49 15.52
N ILE A 646 -6.31 49.82 15.04
CA ILE A 646 -6.56 50.91 14.09
C ILE A 646 -6.76 52.19 14.92
N PRO A 647 -5.99 53.28 14.74
CA PRO A 647 -6.39 54.56 15.26
C PRO A 647 -7.32 55.26 14.26
N ALA A 648 -8.49 55.62 14.75
CA ALA A 648 -9.39 56.57 14.10
C ALA A 648 -8.80 57.98 14.15
N SER A 649 -8.86 58.68 13.02
CA SER A 649 -8.93 60.14 12.97
C SER A 649 -9.75 60.56 11.76
N GLN A 650 -10.89 61.19 12.06
CA GLN A 650 -11.74 62.00 11.18
C GLN A 650 -11.53 63.48 11.56
N PRO A 651 -12.05 64.48 10.82
CA PRO A 651 -13.05 64.42 9.75
C PRO A 651 -12.52 64.65 8.32
#